data_AF-A0AA35TC22-F1
#
_entry.id   AF-A0AA35TC22-F1
#
_cell.length_a   1.000
_cell.length_b   1.000
_cell.length_c   1.000
_cell.angle_alpha   90.00
_cell.angle_beta   90.00
_cell.angle_gamma   90.00
#
_symmetry.space_group_name_H-M   'P 1'
#
loop_
_entity.id
_entity.type
_entity.pdbx_description
1 polymer ?
#
loop_
_entity_poly.entity_id
_entity_poly.type
_entity_poly.pdbx_seq_one_letter_code
_entity_poly.pdbx_strand_id
1 'polypeptide(L)'
;MKTYEIQGCEFTAVFLGTCETTDERGIPNNTTKTIINRYVFNTALTRAKYLVVAVGNPLQILRKEKRMHEIDPSNHSFMCWKEFIKRCVECKSFYLPNDVQADERTHFSEVLHQQVFSGNETLCLDNILHGDNDSILNAYKKKFQMIPECRRSKLKLSTVKSRLAWRINESTVPLQGNKDDDDEDKGATNVYNCRLNMMYFSKAEAIPLDPTKNVVHIRGKGNIRGAFHNDIVEVSTFNDLQYPDNKGRVLRVVKRCHKQTILCRAHLYNPTLFYPLDKKYPLFFNLPKLSRDLLEKKDKNMIDLELQSKDVVVFKPSSLTEGNIPEIENVIPFSLAQDMVFVIRILQWNPKYRLPLGAVIHAVPKGCSAFHAERLLMIEHNVQYEDETESSETESQFESKGLVGPVCSSIDTRAFTIDPEDAINLDDAISLWKKPDSYCLAVHIVNTTKAITLNDEIDRRAASKGQSIYGGKKVMNIIPLKKRAKLSLNPNQICEVITVSANVIITECAVEIKDPQLKESKVRSCVKLSYPTAQAIMGGREYPSDLSQSVEEYDSINDQPNLKKTLQILFQIAMKLRRDRLGDSAAQSYEMDDGKERQCWQTHLLVEEMMIWANRHVAEKILSGLPHCALLRRQAPPNAEKFEAARSAHCNVAQYSQSISKYFQHLPPQPRSLVIPLSTLHALQHALKEGNEIVLLNILTDDSCFPQLNASSTRFRQIQQKAEYIATSSDTERESYLHNGLCLPVYTHFTSPLRRYADIIVQRMLRSFLISQSCGYSHKEVEFLCHILNGAAQNAKSFEKKMKALKLADEYTQSSQQYEAVVASNNKVEIEMSFLNKELKVIPVKNKRFKVRNLQCRTIESESQLYSWNVTLISFDENSSFPYDYEGISFNVGEAVPHDWTAAYSVPFSTMTFFKQSEKPDMLQEMTHNVKISPTATELSPAKWKQVKEFIQHPCKENLAQMQVILGALEVKSSKQASPFSNQEDSPVVKSTITCRMDLYDLIKVWMTWSTREGTLSPALQMIEITPFYRICLQHNAHPAECFSDSHLTNASKESYVDLHEYVSLWEKVLLAEAAQRSVRDNQTAIIYGAKLDWTEGKLTIPKEIGASHYEPKGPVYLILPSAIIDRAKPFFKIGVGDMVCVRYGTRRNSNIHAVFHFVITDIEKEDEGRERARLQSCGSENVLVSEKIKPYVEKEECEVQIIYMSKSYRRVYKVLLSLINPKAQVSELLKVVAKGKEDSRLKKSTKDTSCEL
;
A
#
# COMPACT_ATOMS: atom_id res chain seq x y z
N MET A 1 31.82 28.30 -26.07
CA MET A 1 30.84 28.71 -25.04
C MET A 1 29.45 28.43 -25.59
N LYS A 2 28.61 27.67 -24.87
CA LYS A 2 27.18 27.57 -25.19
C LYS A 2 26.47 28.67 -24.42
N THR A 3 26.01 29.70 -25.11
CA THR A 3 25.00 30.63 -24.61
C THR A 3 23.73 29.84 -24.38
N TYR A 4 23.34 29.66 -23.12
CA TYR A 4 22.03 29.14 -22.78
C TYR A 4 21.01 30.26 -23.05
N GLU A 5 20.07 30.05 -23.97
CA GLU A 5 18.83 30.82 -23.98
C GLU A 5 18.05 30.46 -22.71
N ILE A 6 18.07 31.37 -21.73
CA ILE A 6 17.41 31.23 -20.43
C ILE A 6 15.96 31.77 -20.49
N GLN A 7 15.49 32.18 -21.67
CA GLN A 7 14.13 32.70 -21.83
C GLN A 7 13.07 31.64 -21.51
N GLY A 8 12.29 31.87 -20.44
CA GLY A 8 11.10 31.09 -20.11
C GLY A 8 11.16 30.27 -18.82
N CYS A 9 12.34 30.02 -18.24
CA CYS A 9 12.48 29.20 -17.04
C CYS A 9 12.23 29.99 -15.74
N GLU A 10 11.59 29.37 -14.75
CA GLU A 10 11.48 29.87 -13.37
C GLU A 10 12.42 29.10 -12.44
N PHE A 11 13.04 29.76 -11.48
CA PHE A 11 14.07 29.21 -10.59
C PHE A 11 13.58 29.19 -9.14
N THR A 12 13.92 28.16 -8.38
CA THR A 12 13.53 28.07 -6.95
C THR A 12 14.14 29.20 -6.13
N ALA A 13 15.42 29.49 -6.35
CA ALA A 13 16.14 30.62 -5.77
C ALA A 13 17.14 31.19 -6.79
N VAL A 14 17.49 32.47 -6.67
CA VAL A 14 18.47 33.15 -7.55
C VAL A 14 19.53 33.85 -6.70
N PHE A 15 20.81 33.60 -6.99
CA PHE A 15 21.95 34.22 -6.31
C PHE A 15 22.66 35.21 -7.25
N LEU A 16 22.88 36.44 -6.78
CA LEU A 16 23.48 37.53 -7.52
C LEU A 16 24.75 38.02 -6.83
N GLY A 17 25.88 38.00 -7.53
CA GLY A 17 27.08 38.72 -7.11
C GLY A 17 27.03 40.17 -7.61
N THR A 18 27.24 41.14 -6.72
CA THR A 18 27.31 42.57 -7.04
C THR A 18 28.77 43.09 -7.09
N CYS A 19 29.75 42.21 -6.85
CA CYS A 19 31.19 42.51 -6.83
C CYS A 19 31.92 41.87 -8.02
N GLU A 20 32.86 42.57 -8.64
CA GLU A 20 33.94 41.97 -9.43
C GLU A 20 35.23 41.87 -8.60
N THR A 21 36.04 40.85 -8.86
CA THR A 21 37.43 40.80 -8.37
C THR A 21 38.28 41.81 -9.15
N THR A 22 38.83 42.79 -8.45
CA THR A 22 39.86 43.69 -8.98
C THR A 22 41.23 43.04 -8.91
N ASP A 23 42.17 43.50 -9.74
CA ASP A 23 43.58 43.24 -9.52
C ASP A 23 44.11 44.05 -8.32
N GLU A 24 45.38 43.86 -7.96
CA GLU A 24 46.06 44.52 -6.84
C GLU A 24 46.11 46.06 -6.98
N ARG A 25 45.78 46.62 -8.15
CA ARG A 25 45.72 48.06 -8.44
C ARG A 25 44.29 48.61 -8.44
N GLY A 26 43.30 47.79 -8.11
CA GLY A 26 41.89 48.18 -8.09
C GLY A 26 41.24 48.21 -9.48
N ILE A 27 41.87 47.64 -10.50
CA ILE A 27 41.36 47.61 -11.88
C ILE A 27 40.55 46.32 -12.09
N PRO A 28 39.31 46.38 -12.63
CA PRO A 28 38.50 45.18 -12.83
C PRO A 28 39.11 44.20 -13.85
N ASN A 29 39.14 42.90 -13.53
CA ASN A 29 39.73 41.87 -14.38
C ASN A 29 39.00 41.64 -15.72
N ASN A 30 37.80 42.21 -15.92
CA ASN A 30 37.05 42.06 -17.17
C ASN A 30 36.23 43.31 -17.52
N THR A 31 36.79 44.18 -18.37
CA THR A 31 36.16 45.44 -18.81
C THR A 31 34.85 45.28 -19.60
N THR A 32 34.50 44.06 -20.02
CA THR A 32 33.24 43.77 -20.75
C THR A 32 32.12 43.19 -19.87
N LYS A 33 32.40 42.84 -18.61
CA LYS A 33 31.37 42.43 -17.63
C LYS A 33 30.90 43.66 -16.86
N THR A 34 30.05 44.44 -17.48
CA THR A 34 29.41 45.55 -16.77
C THR A 34 28.55 45.05 -15.61
N ILE A 35 28.72 45.73 -14.47
CA ILE A 35 27.79 45.95 -13.35
C ILE A 35 26.36 45.48 -13.66
N ILE A 36 25.77 44.68 -12.76
CA ILE A 36 24.35 44.24 -12.75
C ILE A 36 23.48 45.16 -13.62
N ASN A 37 23.24 44.73 -14.85
CA ASN A 37 22.33 45.41 -15.76
C ASN A 37 20.90 45.29 -15.17
N ARG A 38 20.09 46.35 -15.25
CA ARG A 38 18.69 46.40 -14.79
C ARG A 38 17.88 45.16 -15.16
N TYR A 39 18.12 44.61 -16.35
CA TYR A 39 17.43 43.42 -16.84
C TYR A 39 17.79 42.15 -16.03
N VAL A 40 19.02 42.03 -15.54
CA VAL A 40 19.48 40.87 -14.75
C VAL A 40 18.86 40.87 -13.36
N PHE A 41 18.84 42.01 -12.68
CA PHE A 41 18.24 42.15 -11.36
C PHE A 41 16.71 41.98 -11.42
N ASN A 42 16.04 42.61 -12.40
CA ASN A 42 14.60 42.48 -12.57
C ASN A 42 14.20 41.05 -12.99
N THR A 43 15.03 40.37 -13.79
CA THR A 43 14.82 38.95 -14.13
C THR A 43 14.98 38.06 -12.90
N ALA A 44 15.96 38.31 -12.04
CA ALA A 44 16.14 37.56 -10.80
C ALA A 44 14.93 37.70 -9.87
N LEU A 45 14.44 38.93 -9.66
CA LEU A 45 13.26 39.22 -8.83
C LEU A 45 11.97 38.58 -9.37
N THR A 46 11.82 38.47 -10.69
CA THR A 46 10.59 37.94 -11.32
C THR A 46 10.60 36.42 -11.54
N ARG A 47 11.78 35.82 -11.67
CA ARG A 47 11.95 34.40 -11.99
C ARG A 47 12.28 33.53 -10.78
N ALA A 48 12.71 34.11 -9.66
CA ALA A 48 12.78 33.39 -8.40
C ALA A 48 11.35 33.04 -7.90
N LYS A 49 11.15 31.78 -7.49
CA LYS A 49 9.91 31.29 -6.89
C LYS A 49 9.84 31.56 -5.40
N TYR A 50 10.98 31.50 -4.71
CA TYR A 50 11.03 31.57 -3.25
C TYR A 50 12.06 32.58 -2.72
N LEU A 51 13.25 32.68 -3.33
CA LEU A 51 14.35 33.46 -2.73
C LEU A 51 15.24 34.16 -3.76
N VAL A 52 15.64 35.40 -3.48
CA VAL A 52 16.71 36.12 -4.18
C VAL A 52 17.76 36.54 -3.16
N VAL A 53 19.01 36.15 -3.38
CA VAL A 53 20.16 36.51 -2.54
C VAL A 53 21.10 37.40 -3.35
N ALA A 54 21.40 38.59 -2.86
CA ALA A 54 22.36 39.50 -3.49
C ALA A 54 23.58 39.70 -2.56
N VAL A 55 24.78 39.52 -3.09
CA VAL A 55 26.05 39.60 -2.34
C VAL A 55 26.86 40.81 -2.82
N GLY A 56 27.10 41.78 -1.94
CA GLY A 56 28.08 42.87 -2.09
C GLY A 56 27.59 44.23 -1.59
N ASN A 57 28.14 45.35 -2.10
CA ASN A 57 28.02 46.65 -1.42
C ASN A 57 26.70 47.40 -1.75
N PRO A 58 25.72 47.48 -0.81
CA PRO A 58 24.43 48.12 -1.05
C PRO A 58 24.52 49.63 -1.29
N LEU A 59 25.51 50.32 -0.71
CA LEU A 59 25.69 51.77 -0.89
C LEU A 59 26.10 52.11 -2.33
N GLN A 60 26.82 51.22 -3.01
CA GLN A 60 27.13 51.40 -4.43
C GLN A 60 25.90 51.24 -5.33
N ILE A 61 24.99 50.33 -4.97
CA ILE A 61 23.74 50.10 -5.67
C ILE A 61 22.86 51.35 -5.54
N LEU A 62 22.70 51.88 -4.32
CA LEU A 62 21.94 53.11 -4.04
C LEU A 62 22.52 54.34 -4.75
N ARG A 63 23.86 54.49 -4.80
CA ARG A 63 24.51 55.59 -5.54
C ARG A 63 24.28 55.50 -7.05
N LYS A 64 24.26 54.29 -7.61
CA LYS A 64 23.95 54.08 -9.04
C LYS A 64 22.50 54.38 -9.35
N GLU A 65 21.57 53.91 -8.53
CA GLU A 65 20.15 54.22 -8.63
C GLU A 65 19.92 55.74 -8.62
N LYS A 66 20.56 56.45 -7.69
CA LYS A 66 20.50 57.91 -7.61
C LYS A 66 21.03 58.60 -8.87
N ARG A 67 22.21 58.21 -9.37
CA ARG A 67 22.76 58.75 -10.63
C ARG A 67 21.88 58.46 -11.84
N MET A 68 21.27 57.28 -11.91
CA MET A 68 20.40 56.91 -13.04
C MET A 68 19.08 57.70 -13.00
N HIS A 69 18.55 57.98 -11.81
CA HIS A 69 17.39 58.86 -11.63
C HIS A 69 17.70 60.33 -11.97
N GLU A 70 18.91 60.80 -11.66
CA GLU A 70 19.36 62.14 -12.07
C GLU A 70 19.53 62.27 -13.60
N ILE A 71 19.88 61.17 -14.29
CA ILE A 71 20.05 61.13 -15.76
C ILE A 71 18.70 61.05 -16.48
N ASP A 72 17.73 60.32 -15.95
CA ASP A 72 16.37 60.20 -16.52
C ASP A 72 15.31 60.20 -15.41
N PRO A 73 14.84 61.40 -15.00
CA PRO A 73 13.87 61.54 -13.90
C PRO A 73 12.52 60.91 -14.19
N SER A 74 12.18 60.69 -15.47
CA SER A 74 10.91 60.12 -15.93
C SER A 74 10.85 58.59 -15.81
N ASN A 75 11.97 57.95 -15.49
CA ASN A 75 12.11 56.51 -15.55
C ASN A 75 12.18 55.89 -14.14
N HIS A 76 11.03 55.43 -13.66
CA HIS A 76 10.89 54.82 -12.33
C HIS A 76 11.40 53.38 -12.21
N SER A 77 11.96 52.78 -13.28
CA SER A 77 12.38 51.36 -13.32
C SER A 77 13.56 51.01 -12.40
N PHE A 78 14.26 52.02 -11.86
CA PHE A 78 15.40 51.87 -10.96
C PHE A 78 15.02 51.88 -9.47
N MET A 79 13.79 52.31 -9.15
CA MET A 79 13.30 52.49 -7.77
C MET A 79 13.10 51.18 -6.99
N CYS A 80 13.25 50.03 -7.65
CA CYS A 80 13.12 48.71 -7.01
C CYS A 80 14.35 48.31 -6.19
N TRP A 81 15.51 48.95 -6.39
CA TRP A 81 16.76 48.58 -5.72
C TRP A 81 16.81 49.13 -4.29
N LYS A 82 16.48 50.41 -4.07
CA LYS A 82 16.32 51.00 -2.73
C LYS A 82 15.25 50.30 -1.93
N GLU A 83 14.08 49.99 -2.53
CA GLU A 83 13.01 49.27 -1.85
C GLU A 83 13.41 47.82 -1.52
N PHE A 84 14.13 47.11 -2.40
CA PHE A 84 14.66 45.78 -2.10
C PHE A 84 15.62 45.81 -0.90
N ILE A 85 16.57 46.74 -0.88
CA ILE A 85 17.52 46.90 0.23
C ILE A 85 16.77 47.30 1.52
N LYS A 86 15.80 48.21 1.42
CA LYS A 86 14.94 48.62 2.54
C LYS A 86 14.21 47.43 3.16
N ARG A 87 13.57 46.60 2.34
CA ARG A 87 12.89 45.38 2.79
C ARG A 87 13.87 44.39 3.41
N CYS A 88 15.07 44.25 2.87
CA CYS A 88 16.10 43.40 3.48
C CYS A 88 16.49 43.87 4.88
N VAL A 89 16.57 45.19 5.09
CA VAL A 89 16.85 45.77 6.42
C VAL A 89 15.64 45.62 7.35
N GLU A 90 14.43 45.97 6.91
CA GLU A 90 13.18 45.86 7.70
C GLU A 90 12.85 44.42 8.10
N CYS A 91 13.09 43.46 7.20
CA CYS A 91 12.89 42.03 7.45
C CYS A 91 14.08 41.36 8.14
N LYS A 92 15.11 42.12 8.56
CA LYS A 92 16.35 41.60 9.19
C LYS A 92 17.08 40.53 8.36
N SER A 93 16.95 40.57 7.03
CA SER A 93 17.63 39.67 6.09
C SER A 93 18.88 40.28 5.44
N PHE A 94 19.33 41.45 5.93
CA PHE A 94 20.57 42.10 5.54
C PHE A 94 21.71 41.68 6.48
N TYR A 95 22.85 41.27 5.93
CA TYR A 95 23.97 40.71 6.70
C TYR A 95 25.29 41.40 6.36
N LEU A 96 26.03 41.84 7.39
CA LEU A 96 27.44 42.20 7.27
C LEU A 96 28.34 41.05 7.73
N PRO A 97 29.44 40.76 7.00
CA PRO A 97 30.43 39.78 7.42
C PRO A 97 30.96 40.03 8.85
N ASN A 98 31.29 38.94 9.57
CA ASN A 98 31.72 39.00 10.97
C ASN A 98 33.17 39.47 11.17
N ASP A 99 33.87 39.62 10.06
CA ASP A 99 35.25 40.03 9.87
C ASP A 99 35.41 41.57 9.80
N VAL A 100 34.31 42.32 9.79
CA VAL A 100 34.30 43.79 9.89
C VAL A 100 34.37 44.23 11.36
N GLN A 101 35.16 45.24 11.72
CA GLN A 101 35.24 45.69 13.13
C GLN A 101 33.88 46.22 13.64
N ALA A 102 33.63 46.14 14.95
CA ALA A 102 32.31 46.41 15.53
C ALA A 102 31.88 47.90 15.38
N ASP A 103 32.83 48.80 15.46
CA ASP A 103 32.72 50.23 15.19
C ASP A 103 32.40 50.51 13.71
N GLU A 104 33.10 49.87 12.78
CA GLU A 104 32.83 49.96 11.34
C GLU A 104 31.45 49.40 10.96
N ARG A 105 31.01 48.30 11.60
CA ARG A 105 29.67 47.74 11.39
C ARG A 105 28.57 48.68 11.86
N THR A 106 28.78 49.33 13.00
CA THR A 106 27.82 50.29 13.57
C THR A 106 27.72 51.50 12.66
N HIS A 107 28.87 52.08 12.26
CA HIS A 107 28.92 53.21 11.33
C HIS A 107 28.30 52.87 9.96
N PHE A 108 28.62 51.71 9.38
CA PHE A 108 28.07 51.29 8.10
C PHE A 108 26.54 51.10 8.17
N SER A 109 26.06 50.50 9.26
CA SER A 109 24.62 50.29 9.49
C SER A 109 23.89 51.62 9.68
N GLU A 110 24.47 52.58 10.41
CA GLU A 110 23.93 53.93 10.56
C GLU A 110 23.86 54.69 9.23
N VAL A 111 24.94 54.65 8.43
CA VAL A 111 24.99 55.29 7.10
C VAL A 111 24.00 54.65 6.14
N LEU A 112 23.90 53.31 6.11
CA LEU A 112 22.92 52.60 5.29
C LEU A 112 21.50 52.92 5.71
N HIS A 113 21.22 52.92 7.02
CA HIS A 113 19.91 53.25 7.56
C HIS A 113 19.54 54.71 7.23
N GLN A 114 20.48 55.65 7.36
CA GLN A 114 20.27 57.02 6.90
C GLN A 114 19.99 57.06 5.39
N GLN A 115 20.79 56.43 4.53
CA GLN A 115 20.60 56.50 3.07
C GLN A 115 19.30 55.83 2.58
N VAL A 116 18.87 54.75 3.22
CA VAL A 116 17.67 53.98 2.85
C VAL A 116 16.39 54.65 3.37
N PHE A 117 16.43 55.20 4.59
CA PHE A 117 15.24 55.74 5.27
C PHE A 117 15.18 57.28 5.31
N SER A 118 16.21 57.99 4.84
CA SER A 118 16.13 59.45 4.62
C SER A 118 15.42 59.76 3.29
N GLY A 119 14.50 60.73 3.37
CA GLY A 119 13.63 61.16 2.28
C GLY A 119 12.15 60.86 2.59
N ASN A 120 11.33 61.90 2.65
CA ASN A 120 9.87 61.82 2.86
C ASN A 120 9.10 61.33 1.61
N GLU A 121 9.79 60.77 0.63
CA GLU A 121 9.17 60.12 -0.52
C GLU A 121 8.69 58.73 -0.08
N THR A 122 7.50 58.71 0.51
CA THR A 122 6.69 57.48 0.50
C THR A 122 6.41 57.18 -0.97
N LEU A 123 7.12 56.19 -1.49
CA LEU A 123 6.91 55.64 -2.82
C LEU A 123 5.45 55.17 -2.90
N CYS A 124 4.58 56.01 -3.45
CA CYS A 124 3.23 55.61 -3.79
C CYS A 124 3.38 54.57 -4.90
N LEU A 125 3.05 53.31 -4.61
CA LEU A 125 3.12 52.22 -5.58
C LEU A 125 2.40 52.58 -6.89
N ASP A 126 1.41 53.48 -6.83
CA ASP A 126 0.68 53.99 -7.99
C ASP A 126 1.56 54.70 -9.03
N ASN A 127 2.65 55.36 -8.63
CA ASN A 127 3.55 56.03 -9.57
C ASN A 127 4.47 55.04 -10.33
N ILE A 128 4.72 53.84 -9.78
CA ILE A 128 5.39 52.74 -10.51
C ILE A 128 4.42 52.08 -11.51
N LEU A 129 3.10 52.20 -11.29
CA LEU A 129 2.09 51.49 -12.09
C LEU A 129 1.88 52.06 -13.50
N HIS A 130 2.33 53.28 -13.80
CA HIS A 130 2.02 54.01 -15.03
C HIS A 130 3.11 54.05 -16.12
N GLY A 131 4.25 53.36 -15.96
CA GLY A 131 5.28 53.27 -17.00
C GLY A 131 5.01 52.17 -18.03
N ASP A 132 4.56 52.53 -19.24
CA ASP A 132 4.27 51.58 -20.32
C ASP A 132 5.53 51.14 -21.10
N ASN A 133 5.63 49.81 -21.28
CA ASN A 133 6.43 49.01 -22.26
C ASN A 133 7.42 47.95 -21.72
N ASP A 134 7.55 47.70 -20.41
CA ASP A 134 8.38 46.58 -19.92
C ASP A 134 7.56 45.29 -19.66
N SER A 135 7.73 44.31 -20.56
CA SER A 135 7.14 42.97 -20.48
C SER A 135 7.46 42.20 -19.19
N ILE A 136 8.63 42.43 -18.59
CA ILE A 136 9.07 41.79 -17.34
C ILE A 136 8.36 42.42 -16.15
N LEU A 137 8.20 43.75 -16.16
CA LEU A 137 7.45 44.49 -15.14
C LEU A 137 5.96 44.13 -15.18
N ASN A 138 5.39 43.91 -16.36
CA ASN A 138 4.01 43.45 -16.52
C ASN A 138 3.79 41.99 -16.05
N ALA A 139 4.80 41.11 -16.20
CA ALA A 139 4.77 39.77 -15.61
C ALA A 139 4.86 39.81 -14.08
N TYR A 140 5.64 40.75 -13.52
CA TYR A 140 5.65 41.03 -12.08
C TYR A 140 4.28 41.53 -11.59
N LYS A 141 3.64 42.49 -12.30
CA LYS A 141 2.27 42.97 -12.00
C LYS A 141 1.26 41.81 -11.89
N LYS A 142 1.27 40.88 -12.86
CA LYS A 142 0.40 39.70 -12.86
C LYS A 142 0.66 38.75 -11.69
N LYS A 143 1.93 38.47 -11.35
CA LYS A 143 2.27 37.63 -10.19
C LYS A 143 1.91 38.30 -8.87
N PHE A 144 2.14 39.61 -8.75
CA PHE A 144 1.86 40.38 -7.54
C PHE A 144 0.35 40.48 -7.25
N GLN A 145 -0.48 40.65 -8.29
CA GLN A 145 -1.95 40.60 -8.18
C GLN A 145 -2.49 39.18 -7.88
N MET A 146 -1.73 38.12 -8.14
CA MET A 146 -2.10 36.73 -7.84
C MET A 146 -1.65 36.26 -6.44
N ILE A 147 -0.82 37.02 -5.74
CA ILE A 147 -0.57 36.81 -4.31
C ILE A 147 -1.83 37.29 -3.59
N PRO A 148 -2.55 36.44 -2.83
CA PRO A 148 -3.71 36.89 -2.08
C PRO A 148 -3.26 38.03 -1.16
N GLU A 149 -3.81 39.22 -1.37
CA GLU A 149 -3.84 40.22 -0.32
C GLU A 149 -4.41 39.51 0.91
N CYS A 150 -3.58 39.26 1.90
CA CYS A 150 -4.03 39.13 3.28
C CYS A 150 -4.61 40.49 3.67
N ARG A 151 -5.80 40.81 3.14
CA ARG A 151 -6.67 41.78 3.76
C ARG A 151 -6.84 41.30 5.19
N ARG A 152 -6.32 42.11 6.11
CA ARG A 152 -6.75 42.18 7.50
C ARG A 152 -8.27 42.27 7.50
N SER A 153 -8.94 41.12 7.48
CA SER A 153 -10.33 41.04 7.89
C SER A 153 -10.30 41.28 9.39
N LYS A 154 -10.62 42.52 9.75
CA LYS A 154 -11.08 42.87 11.10
C LYS A 154 -12.29 41.99 11.42
N LEU A 155 -12.05 40.81 11.97
CA LEU A 155 -13.00 40.14 12.85
C LEU A 155 -13.05 40.97 14.13
N LYS A 156 -13.97 41.93 14.18
CA LYS A 156 -14.39 42.53 15.45
C LYS A 156 -15.08 41.42 16.26
N LEU A 157 -14.31 40.76 17.10
CA LEU A 157 -14.81 40.07 18.29
C LEU A 157 -15.34 41.14 19.26
N SER A 158 -16.61 41.51 19.12
CA SER A 158 -17.27 42.33 20.13
C SER A 158 -18.76 41.99 20.18
N THR A 159 -19.07 40.80 20.70
CA THR A 159 -20.26 40.52 21.53
C THR A 159 -20.22 39.08 22.05
N VAL A 160 -19.22 38.78 22.90
CA VAL A 160 -19.19 37.56 23.72
C VAL A 160 -19.93 37.84 25.02
N LYS A 161 -21.27 37.89 24.95
CA LYS A 161 -22.19 37.69 26.08
C LYS A 161 -23.53 37.22 25.51
N SER A 162 -23.68 35.92 25.21
CA SER A 162 -25.00 35.19 25.21
C SER A 162 -25.09 33.85 24.44
N ARG A 163 -24.06 33.28 23.79
CA ARG A 163 -24.29 32.09 22.93
C ARG A 163 -23.25 30.98 23.07
N LEU A 164 -23.45 30.10 24.06
CA LEU A 164 -22.84 28.76 24.14
C LEU A 164 -23.91 27.68 23.94
N ALA A 165 -24.83 27.92 22.99
CA ALA A 165 -25.71 26.91 22.46
C ALA A 165 -25.35 26.71 20.99
N TRP A 166 -24.91 25.51 20.62
CA TRP A 166 -24.80 25.08 19.22
C TRP A 166 -26.21 24.92 18.66
N ARG A 167 -26.95 26.04 18.48
CA ARG A 167 -28.31 25.98 17.94
C ARG A 167 -28.22 25.64 16.45
N ILE A 168 -28.64 24.42 16.13
CA ILE A 168 -29.13 24.03 14.82
C ILE A 168 -30.34 24.91 14.53
N ASN A 169 -30.15 25.99 13.79
CA ASN A 169 -31.25 26.59 13.06
C ASN A 169 -31.35 25.85 11.72
N GLU A 170 -32.22 24.85 11.68
CA GLU A 170 -32.97 24.52 10.46
C GLU A 170 -33.88 25.71 10.15
N SER A 171 -33.30 26.78 9.61
CA SER A 171 -34.06 27.81 8.93
C SER A 171 -33.59 27.82 7.49
N THR A 172 -34.37 27.13 6.66
CA THR A 172 -34.42 27.27 5.21
C THR A 172 -34.47 28.74 4.83
N VAL A 173 -33.32 29.31 4.48
CA VAL A 173 -33.24 30.56 3.72
C VAL A 173 -32.35 30.26 2.52
N PRO A 174 -32.86 30.40 1.28
CA PRO A 174 -32.06 30.22 0.08
C PRO A 174 -30.89 31.20 0.12
N LEU A 175 -29.68 30.70 -0.12
CA LEU A 175 -28.54 31.56 -0.35
C LEU A 175 -28.72 32.23 -1.71
N GLN A 176 -29.11 33.51 -1.69
CA GLN A 176 -28.77 34.42 -2.79
C GLN A 176 -27.25 34.39 -2.94
N GLY A 177 -26.80 33.85 -4.07
CA GLY A 177 -25.41 33.90 -4.51
C GLY A 177 -24.96 35.33 -4.75
N ASN A 178 -23.65 35.53 -4.80
CA ASN A 178 -23.08 36.77 -5.30
C ASN A 178 -23.56 36.99 -6.75
N LYS A 179 -24.02 38.20 -7.03
CA LYS A 179 -24.61 38.68 -8.29
C LYS A 179 -23.73 38.63 -9.54
N ASP A 180 -22.61 37.93 -9.52
CA ASP A 180 -21.68 37.86 -10.66
C ASP A 180 -21.68 36.49 -11.39
N ASP A 181 -22.51 35.53 -10.94
CA ASP A 181 -22.73 34.23 -11.61
C ASP A 181 -24.24 33.98 -11.95
N ASP A 182 -25.11 35.00 -11.84
CA ASP A 182 -26.58 34.86 -11.88
C ASP A 182 -27.21 34.71 -13.29
N ASP A 183 -26.42 34.59 -14.37
CA ASP A 183 -26.96 34.49 -15.75
C ASP A 183 -27.13 33.05 -16.30
N GLU A 184 -26.86 31.99 -15.51
CA GLU A 184 -27.05 30.59 -15.96
C GLU A 184 -28.15 29.78 -15.24
N ASP A 185 -28.91 30.33 -14.29
CA ASP A 185 -29.85 29.56 -13.45
C ASP A 185 -31.25 29.32 -14.10
N LYS A 186 -31.33 29.30 -15.45
CA LYS A 186 -32.56 28.99 -16.22
C LYS A 186 -32.63 27.55 -16.77
N GLY A 187 -31.97 26.59 -16.14
CA GLY A 187 -31.82 25.23 -16.69
C GLY A 187 -31.87 24.05 -15.71
N ALA A 188 -32.38 24.20 -14.47
CA ALA A 188 -32.53 23.07 -13.54
C ALA A 188 -33.72 22.20 -13.95
N THR A 189 -33.47 21.10 -14.68
CA THR A 189 -34.55 20.33 -15.31
C THR A 189 -35.10 19.18 -14.48
N ASN A 190 -34.40 18.68 -13.45
CA ASN A 190 -34.92 17.67 -12.50
C ASN A 190 -34.11 17.65 -11.18
N VAL A 191 -34.79 17.36 -10.05
CA VAL A 191 -34.19 17.23 -8.70
C VAL A 191 -34.46 15.83 -8.13
N TYR A 192 -33.42 15.21 -7.57
CA TYR A 192 -33.47 13.84 -7.06
C TYR A 192 -32.84 13.74 -5.67
N ASN A 193 -33.41 12.89 -4.81
CA ASN A 193 -32.73 12.42 -3.61
C ASN A 193 -31.81 11.25 -4.00
N CYS A 194 -30.52 11.41 -3.73
CA CYS A 194 -29.50 10.46 -4.13
C CYS A 194 -28.57 10.14 -2.95
N ARG A 195 -28.03 8.92 -2.91
CA ARG A 195 -26.88 8.58 -2.09
C ARG A 195 -25.60 8.95 -2.82
N LEU A 196 -24.70 9.67 -2.15
CA LEU A 196 -23.46 10.15 -2.77
C LEU A 196 -22.33 9.11 -2.69
N ASN A 197 -21.98 8.52 -3.83
CA ASN A 197 -20.82 7.64 -3.99
C ASN A 197 -19.61 8.43 -4.51
N MET A 198 -18.65 8.76 -3.64
CA MET A 198 -17.50 9.58 -4.02
C MET A 198 -16.35 8.70 -4.50
N MET A 199 -15.82 8.98 -5.70
CA MET A 199 -14.54 8.42 -6.15
C MET A 199 -13.37 9.25 -5.63
N TYR A 200 -13.52 10.58 -5.69
CA TYR A 200 -12.60 11.59 -5.18
C TYR A 200 -13.43 12.77 -4.66
N PHE A 201 -12.84 13.65 -3.84
CA PHE A 201 -13.53 14.88 -3.43
C PHE A 201 -14.01 15.76 -4.63
N SER A 202 -13.39 15.62 -5.81
CA SER A 202 -13.80 16.33 -7.02
C SER A 202 -14.65 15.51 -8.01
N LYS A 203 -14.98 14.24 -7.70
CA LYS A 203 -15.72 13.36 -8.60
C LYS A 203 -16.58 12.36 -7.81
N ALA A 204 -17.88 12.43 -8.01
CA ALA A 204 -18.85 11.56 -7.35
C ALA A 204 -19.93 11.08 -8.33
N GLU A 205 -20.59 9.99 -7.96
CA GLU A 205 -21.81 9.47 -8.57
C GLU A 205 -22.92 9.61 -7.52
N ALA A 206 -23.97 10.32 -7.87
CA ALA A 206 -25.18 10.42 -7.08
C ALA A 206 -26.14 9.33 -7.57
N ILE A 207 -26.28 8.28 -6.76
CA ILE A 207 -27.15 7.14 -7.04
C ILE A 207 -28.55 7.49 -6.51
N PRO A 208 -29.57 7.67 -7.36
CA PRO A 208 -30.91 7.99 -6.89
C PRO A 208 -31.44 6.96 -5.90
N LEU A 209 -32.18 7.42 -4.89
CA LEU A 209 -32.90 6.53 -3.98
C LEU A 209 -34.11 5.87 -4.67
N ASP A 210 -34.63 6.51 -5.71
CA ASP A 210 -35.62 5.93 -6.62
C ASP A 210 -34.89 5.11 -7.69
N PRO A 211 -35.02 3.77 -7.69
CA PRO A 211 -34.29 2.90 -8.62
C PRO A 211 -34.72 3.07 -10.08
N THR A 212 -35.83 3.76 -10.36
CA THR A 212 -36.27 4.05 -11.74
C THR A 212 -35.47 5.18 -12.40
N LYS A 213 -34.63 5.89 -11.63
CA LYS A 213 -33.86 7.04 -12.10
C LYS A 213 -32.39 6.68 -12.39
N ASN A 214 -31.84 7.28 -13.43
CA ASN A 214 -30.44 7.08 -13.83
C ASN A 214 -29.46 7.73 -12.85
N VAL A 215 -28.29 7.10 -12.70
CA VAL A 215 -27.18 7.64 -11.91
C VAL A 215 -26.77 9.02 -12.46
N VAL A 216 -26.54 9.97 -11.55
CA VAL A 216 -26.13 11.34 -11.87
C VAL A 216 -24.63 11.49 -11.59
N HIS A 217 -23.86 11.97 -12.56
CA HIS A 217 -22.42 12.18 -12.43
C HIS A 217 -22.10 13.60 -11.97
N ILE A 218 -21.46 13.73 -10.81
CA ILE A 218 -21.07 15.03 -10.24
C ILE A 218 -19.56 15.21 -10.38
N ARG A 219 -19.14 16.24 -11.13
CA ARG A 219 -17.72 16.60 -11.31
C ARG A 219 -17.46 18.01 -10.79
N GLY A 220 -16.28 18.22 -10.20
CA GLY A 220 -15.83 19.51 -9.67
C GLY A 220 -16.13 19.67 -8.18
N LYS A 221 -15.17 20.26 -7.44
CA LYS A 221 -15.28 20.48 -5.99
C LYS A 221 -16.46 21.40 -5.63
N GLY A 222 -16.82 22.34 -6.51
CA GLY A 222 -17.95 23.26 -6.36
C GLY A 222 -19.29 22.54 -6.31
N ASN A 223 -19.48 21.54 -7.16
CA ASN A 223 -20.75 20.83 -7.33
C ASN A 223 -21.03 19.79 -6.23
N ILE A 224 -20.04 19.45 -5.39
CA ILE A 224 -20.20 18.50 -4.28
C ILE A 224 -20.36 19.21 -2.91
N ARG A 225 -19.93 20.48 -2.81
CA ARG A 225 -19.63 21.16 -1.53
C ARG A 225 -20.64 20.89 -0.42
N GLY A 226 -20.12 20.61 0.76
CA GLY A 226 -20.93 20.42 1.97
C GLY A 226 -21.43 18.99 2.18
N ALA A 227 -21.27 18.08 1.21
CA ALA A 227 -21.60 16.66 1.34
C ALA A 227 -20.35 15.78 1.42
N PHE A 228 -20.45 14.68 2.16
CA PHE A 228 -19.44 13.65 2.26
C PHE A 228 -19.89 12.34 1.61
N HIS A 229 -18.96 11.40 1.46
CA HIS A 229 -19.26 10.07 0.95
C HIS A 229 -20.34 9.39 1.80
N ASN A 230 -21.30 8.73 1.13
CA ASN A 230 -22.48 8.07 1.67
C ASN A 230 -23.59 8.97 2.18
N ASP A 231 -23.38 10.29 2.29
CA ASP A 231 -24.47 11.22 2.64
C ASP A 231 -25.63 11.08 1.64
N ILE A 232 -26.85 11.20 2.15
CA ILE A 232 -28.04 11.33 1.31
C ILE A 232 -28.19 12.81 0.98
N VAL A 233 -28.17 13.12 -0.31
CA VAL A 233 -28.13 14.47 -0.87
C VAL A 233 -29.27 14.68 -1.83
N GLU A 234 -29.70 15.93 -1.95
CA GLU A 234 -30.56 16.36 -3.03
C GLU A 234 -29.70 16.91 -4.17
N VAL A 235 -29.91 16.42 -5.39
CA VAL A 235 -29.08 16.71 -6.56
C VAL A 235 -29.95 17.25 -7.69
N SER A 236 -29.52 18.35 -8.31
CA SER A 236 -30.12 18.87 -9.55
C SER A 236 -29.30 18.43 -10.76
N THR A 237 -29.97 18.05 -11.84
CA THR A 237 -29.32 17.72 -13.13
C THR A 237 -29.31 18.90 -14.09
N PHE A 238 -28.28 18.98 -14.91
CA PHE A 238 -28.15 19.96 -15.99
C PHE A 238 -27.51 19.31 -17.24
N ASN A 239 -27.98 19.69 -18.42
CA ASN A 239 -27.45 19.20 -19.70
C ASN A 239 -26.38 20.16 -20.22
N ASP A 240 -25.22 19.62 -20.59
CA ASP A 240 -24.08 20.38 -21.11
C ASP A 240 -23.85 19.98 -22.58
N LEU A 241 -23.84 20.95 -23.50
CA LEU A 241 -23.79 20.73 -24.95
C LEU A 241 -22.51 20.02 -25.44
N GLN A 242 -21.47 19.94 -24.61
CA GLN A 242 -20.20 19.28 -24.97
C GLN A 242 -20.08 17.79 -24.56
N TYR A 243 -20.92 17.27 -23.65
CA TYR A 243 -20.79 15.89 -23.16
C TYR A 243 -22.16 15.30 -22.71
N PRO A 244 -22.64 14.19 -23.29
CA PRO A 244 -23.99 13.64 -23.05
C PRO A 244 -24.19 12.88 -21.73
N ASP A 245 -23.26 12.99 -20.77
CA ASP A 245 -23.37 12.31 -19.47
C ASP A 245 -24.36 13.07 -18.57
N ASN A 246 -25.31 12.35 -17.94
CA ASN A 246 -26.28 12.85 -16.95
C ASN A 246 -25.59 13.57 -15.76
N LYS A 247 -25.21 14.85 -15.92
CA LYS A 247 -24.44 15.64 -14.94
C LYS A 247 -25.34 16.28 -13.89
N GLY A 248 -24.81 16.52 -12.69
CA GLY A 248 -25.55 17.24 -11.66
C GLY A 248 -24.71 17.93 -10.58
N ARG A 249 -25.39 18.68 -9.71
CA ARG A 249 -24.82 19.39 -8.54
C ARG A 249 -25.63 19.09 -7.28
N VAL A 250 -24.92 18.92 -6.16
CA VAL A 250 -25.51 18.79 -4.82
C VAL A 250 -26.09 20.13 -4.40
N LEU A 251 -27.39 20.15 -4.08
CA LEU A 251 -28.09 21.31 -3.54
C LEU A 251 -27.97 21.36 -2.02
N ARG A 252 -28.24 20.23 -1.35
CA ARG A 252 -28.19 20.11 0.11
C ARG A 252 -28.01 18.66 0.55
N VAL A 253 -27.64 18.50 1.82
CA VAL A 253 -27.55 17.19 2.47
C VAL A 253 -28.84 16.94 3.25
N VAL A 254 -29.57 15.90 2.87
CA VAL A 254 -30.83 15.47 3.48
C VAL A 254 -30.55 14.67 4.75
N LYS A 255 -29.56 13.76 4.71
CA LYS A 255 -29.16 12.95 5.86
C LYS A 255 -27.66 12.71 5.86
N ARG A 256 -27.02 12.95 7.02
CA ARG A 256 -25.60 12.64 7.24
C ARG A 256 -25.43 11.14 7.51
N CYS A 257 -24.68 10.47 6.65
CA CYS A 257 -24.41 9.03 6.72
C CYS A 257 -22.91 8.71 6.55
N HIS A 258 -22.06 9.74 6.43
CA HIS A 258 -20.62 9.60 6.33
C HIS A 258 -19.95 9.16 7.64
N LYS A 259 -18.68 8.75 7.53
CA LYS A 259 -17.87 8.37 8.69
C LYS A 259 -17.48 9.60 9.51
N GLN A 260 -17.76 9.59 10.81
CA GLN A 260 -17.46 10.73 11.69
C GLN A 260 -15.96 10.92 11.98
N THR A 261 -15.13 9.89 11.83
CA THR A 261 -13.69 9.93 12.13
C THR A 261 -12.84 9.60 10.91
N ILE A 262 -11.90 10.48 10.57
CA ILE A 262 -11.04 10.37 9.40
C ILE A 262 -9.58 10.39 9.84
N LEU A 263 -8.77 9.50 9.27
CA LEU A 263 -7.33 9.51 9.47
C LEU A 263 -6.69 10.55 8.54
N CYS A 264 -5.84 11.40 9.12
CA CYS A 264 -5.21 12.51 8.42
C CYS A 264 -3.73 12.63 8.78
N ARG A 265 -2.93 13.15 7.85
CA ARG A 265 -1.59 13.69 8.14
C ARG A 265 -1.67 15.20 8.33
N ALA A 266 -0.82 15.76 9.19
CA ALA A 266 -0.69 17.21 9.30
C ALA A 266 -0.15 17.81 7.98
N HIS A 267 -0.53 19.05 7.68
CA HIS A 267 0.07 19.79 6.59
C HIS A 267 1.51 20.15 6.94
N LEU A 268 2.43 20.12 5.96
CA LEU A 268 3.88 20.37 6.16
C LEU A 268 4.20 21.70 6.87
N TYR A 269 3.49 22.77 6.48
CA TYR A 269 3.77 24.12 6.97
C TYR A 269 2.63 24.77 7.76
N ASN A 270 1.49 24.11 7.89
CA ASN A 270 0.29 24.74 8.44
C ASN A 270 -0.35 23.82 9.51
N PRO A 271 -0.19 24.12 10.81
CA PRO A 271 -0.71 23.30 11.90
C PRO A 271 -2.24 23.24 11.97
N THR A 272 -2.92 24.09 11.20
CA THR A 272 -4.38 24.19 11.15
C THR A 272 -4.99 23.29 10.07
N LEU A 273 -4.19 22.72 9.17
CA LEU A 273 -4.66 21.98 8.01
C LEU A 273 -4.24 20.52 8.06
N PHE A 274 -5.15 19.63 7.69
CA PHE A 274 -4.95 18.19 7.77
C PHE A 274 -5.43 17.47 6.51
N TYR A 275 -4.52 16.69 5.91
CA TYR A 275 -4.78 15.93 4.69
C TYR A 275 -5.32 14.54 5.02
N PRO A 276 -6.55 14.20 4.59
CA PRO A 276 -7.07 12.86 4.80
C PRO A 276 -6.27 11.84 4.00
N LEU A 277 -6.08 10.65 4.60
CA LEU A 277 -5.51 9.50 3.91
C LEU A 277 -6.47 8.95 2.86
N ASP A 278 -7.79 8.99 3.13
CA ASP A 278 -8.83 8.68 2.16
C ASP A 278 -9.12 9.90 1.26
N LYS A 279 -8.75 9.77 -0.01
CA LYS A 279 -8.89 10.81 -1.06
C LYS A 279 -10.35 11.15 -1.42
N LYS A 280 -11.33 10.41 -0.89
CA LYS A 280 -12.76 10.77 -0.99
C LYS A 280 -13.08 12.03 -0.19
N TYR A 281 -12.32 12.30 0.87
CA TYR A 281 -12.54 13.43 1.76
C TYR A 281 -11.70 14.65 1.34
N PRO A 282 -12.18 15.88 1.59
CA PRO A 282 -11.41 17.10 1.40
C PRO A 282 -10.36 17.29 2.51
N LEU A 283 -9.49 18.30 2.34
CA LEU A 283 -8.64 18.79 3.43
C LEU A 283 -9.50 19.30 4.60
N PHE A 284 -9.11 19.02 5.83
CA PHE A 284 -9.80 19.49 7.03
C PHE A 284 -9.10 20.72 7.62
N PHE A 285 -9.91 21.67 8.09
CA PHE A 285 -9.47 22.72 8.98
C PHE A 285 -9.67 22.24 10.42
N ASN A 286 -8.61 22.19 11.21
CA ASN A 286 -8.68 21.83 12.63
C ASN A 286 -9.36 22.96 13.44
N LEU A 287 -9.51 22.81 14.75
CA LEU A 287 -10.02 23.85 15.66
C LEU A 287 -8.89 24.59 16.44
N PRO A 288 -7.99 25.38 15.80
CA PRO A 288 -6.79 25.92 16.45
C PRO A 288 -6.92 27.36 16.98
N LYS A 289 -7.99 28.11 16.66
CA LYS A 289 -8.18 29.50 17.14
C LYS A 289 -9.16 29.64 18.31
N LEU A 290 -10.21 28.82 18.35
CA LEU A 290 -11.16 28.81 19.47
C LEU A 290 -10.52 28.23 20.74
N SER A 291 -9.56 27.30 20.61
CA SER A 291 -8.88 26.69 21.76
C SER A 291 -8.14 27.74 22.60
N ARG A 292 -7.47 28.70 21.99
CA ARG A 292 -6.73 29.77 22.72
C ARG A 292 -7.68 30.65 23.56
N ASP A 293 -8.76 31.15 22.94
CA ASP A 293 -9.75 32.01 23.61
C ASP A 293 -10.64 31.25 24.63
N LEU A 294 -10.79 29.92 24.48
CA LEU A 294 -11.48 29.05 25.44
C LEU A 294 -10.60 28.69 26.64
N LEU A 295 -9.28 28.55 26.44
CA LEU A 295 -8.30 28.22 27.48
C LEU A 295 -8.02 29.40 28.42
N GLU A 296 -8.04 30.64 27.92
CA GLU A 296 -7.95 31.85 28.76
C GLU A 296 -9.07 31.95 29.83
N LYS A 297 -10.12 31.13 29.72
CA LYS A 297 -11.28 31.11 30.63
C LYS A 297 -11.30 29.97 31.64
N LYS A 298 -10.39 28.99 31.61
CA LYS A 298 -10.34 27.89 32.59
C LYS A 298 -9.10 28.01 33.49
N ASP A 299 -9.36 28.21 34.78
CA ASP A 299 -8.50 28.02 35.95
C ASP A 299 -7.02 28.45 35.90
N LYS A 300 -6.69 29.45 36.72
CA LYS A 300 -5.32 29.89 37.04
C LYS A 300 -4.39 28.81 37.62
N ASN A 301 -4.91 27.61 37.91
CA ASN A 301 -4.17 26.53 38.58
C ASN A 301 -3.75 25.40 37.62
N MET A 302 -4.07 25.50 36.32
CA MET A 302 -3.57 24.59 35.30
C MET A 302 -2.89 25.42 34.21
N ILE A 303 -1.57 25.27 34.13
CA ILE A 303 -0.72 25.36 32.93
C ILE A 303 0.23 26.59 32.85
N ASP A 304 1.45 26.36 33.35
CA ASP A 304 2.73 26.98 32.92
C ASP A 304 3.22 26.44 31.53
N LEU A 305 2.32 26.00 30.65
CA LEU A 305 2.68 25.67 29.25
C LEU A 305 2.36 26.88 28.37
N GLU A 306 3.39 27.61 27.96
CA GLU A 306 3.31 28.56 26.86
C GLU A 306 2.95 27.83 25.56
N LEU A 307 1.65 27.63 25.30
CA LEU A 307 1.15 27.12 24.02
C LEU A 307 1.65 28.02 22.87
N GLN A 308 2.54 27.47 22.04
CA GLN A 308 3.06 28.19 20.90
C GLN A 308 2.02 28.20 19.77
N SER A 309 2.03 29.24 18.93
CA SER A 309 1.08 29.39 17.80
C SER A 309 1.08 28.24 16.78
N LYS A 310 2.01 27.28 16.92
CA LYS A 310 2.21 26.18 15.99
C LYS A 310 1.68 24.82 16.50
N ASP A 311 1.37 24.65 17.78
CA ASP A 311 1.08 23.31 18.33
C ASP A 311 -0.26 22.72 17.86
N VAL A 312 -0.32 21.39 17.82
CA VAL A 312 -1.53 20.62 17.51
C VAL A 312 -2.20 20.16 18.80
N VAL A 313 -3.42 20.63 19.04
CA VAL A 313 -4.22 20.24 20.22
C VAL A 313 -5.01 18.96 19.94
N VAL A 314 -4.92 18.00 20.85
CA VAL A 314 -5.70 16.75 20.87
C VAL A 314 -6.80 16.87 21.93
N PHE A 315 -8.05 16.67 21.53
CA PHE A 315 -9.23 16.81 22.39
C PHE A 315 -9.76 15.45 22.87
N LYS A 316 -10.27 15.41 24.10
CA LYS A 316 -10.96 14.21 24.61
C LYS A 316 -12.23 13.94 23.78
N PRO A 317 -12.41 12.74 23.18
CA PRO A 317 -13.56 12.43 22.33
C PRO A 317 -14.93 12.68 22.99
N SER A 318 -15.05 12.39 24.29
CA SER A 318 -16.28 12.54 25.09
C SER A 318 -16.70 14.00 25.28
N SER A 319 -15.75 14.94 25.25
CA SER A 319 -15.99 16.37 25.46
C SER A 319 -16.55 17.10 24.23
N LEU A 320 -16.48 16.49 23.04
CA LEU A 320 -16.89 17.08 21.76
C LEU A 320 -18.41 16.95 21.49
N THR A 321 -19.22 17.03 22.53
CA THR A 321 -20.68 16.98 22.45
C THR A 321 -21.27 18.40 22.39
N GLU A 322 -22.45 18.53 21.78
CA GLU A 322 -23.11 19.84 21.63
C GLU A 322 -23.34 20.50 23.00
N GLY A 323 -22.85 21.74 23.15
CA GLY A 323 -23.04 22.57 24.34
C GLY A 323 -21.89 22.54 25.36
N ASN A 324 -20.96 21.59 25.23
CA ASN A 324 -19.80 21.48 26.12
C ASN A 324 -18.58 22.23 25.57
N ILE A 325 -17.74 22.73 26.48
CA ILE A 325 -16.42 23.26 26.14
C ILE A 325 -15.49 22.06 25.90
N PRO A 326 -14.86 21.94 24.72
CA PRO A 326 -13.94 20.84 24.43
C PRO A 326 -12.79 20.77 25.45
N GLU A 327 -12.53 19.59 26.00
CA GLU A 327 -11.41 19.35 26.91
C GLU A 327 -10.18 18.90 26.14
N ILE A 328 -9.01 19.42 26.53
CA ILE A 328 -7.73 19.01 25.97
C ILE A 328 -7.26 17.73 26.67
N GLU A 329 -6.87 16.76 25.87
CA GLU A 329 -6.21 15.54 26.33
C GLU A 329 -4.69 15.67 26.24
N ASN A 330 -4.18 16.21 25.13
CA ASN A 330 -2.75 16.35 24.89
C ASN A 330 -2.44 17.50 23.92
N VAL A 331 -1.19 17.97 23.89
CA VAL A 331 -0.67 18.98 22.95
C VAL A 331 0.59 18.43 22.29
N ILE A 332 0.64 18.49 20.97
CA ILE A 332 1.73 17.94 20.16
C ILE A 332 2.46 19.10 19.46
N PRO A 333 3.77 19.27 19.72
CA PRO A 333 4.59 20.23 18.99
C PRO A 333 4.52 19.99 17.48
N PHE A 334 4.38 21.06 16.69
CA PHE A 334 4.27 20.92 15.23
C PHE A 334 5.48 20.25 14.58
N SER A 335 6.66 20.41 15.19
CA SER A 335 7.89 19.74 14.76
C SER A 335 7.77 18.22 14.74
N LEU A 336 6.93 17.65 15.62
CA LEU A 336 6.66 16.21 15.71
C LEU A 336 5.43 15.79 14.89
N ALA A 337 4.65 16.74 14.36
CA ALA A 337 3.40 16.44 13.68
C ALA A 337 3.59 15.70 12.34
N GLN A 338 4.78 15.79 11.72
CA GLN A 338 5.08 15.05 10.49
C GLN A 338 5.30 13.55 10.71
N ASP A 339 5.68 13.17 11.93
CA ASP A 339 5.91 11.77 12.34
C ASP A 339 4.65 11.14 12.93
N MET A 340 3.51 11.82 12.82
CA MET A 340 2.24 11.43 13.41
C MET A 340 1.13 11.35 12.37
N VAL A 341 0.24 10.39 12.57
CA VAL A 341 -1.07 10.28 11.92
C VAL A 341 -2.13 10.68 12.95
N PHE A 342 -3.02 11.58 12.55
CA PHE A 342 -4.03 12.16 13.42
C PHE A 342 -5.42 11.61 13.08
N VAL A 343 -6.21 11.35 14.11
CA VAL A 343 -7.62 10.99 13.97
C VAL A 343 -8.44 12.25 14.14
N ILE A 344 -9.13 12.66 13.08
CA ILE A 344 -9.97 13.86 13.07
C ILE A 344 -11.42 13.45 13.16
N ARG A 345 -12.11 13.95 14.19
CA ARG A 345 -13.57 13.92 14.26
C ARG A 345 -14.13 15.07 13.44
N ILE A 346 -14.98 14.77 12.47
CA ILE A 346 -15.71 15.76 11.69
C ILE A 346 -16.73 16.42 12.61
N LEU A 347 -16.66 17.74 12.75
CA LEU A 347 -17.61 18.51 13.55
C LEU A 347 -18.74 19.04 12.66
N GLN A 348 -18.38 19.77 11.60
CA GLN A 348 -19.35 20.39 10.72
C GLN A 348 -18.74 20.71 9.34
N TRP A 349 -19.59 20.73 8.32
CA TRP A 349 -19.27 21.38 7.05
C TRP A 349 -20.40 22.28 6.58
N ASN A 350 -20.21 23.59 6.75
CA ASN A 350 -21.11 24.57 6.15
C ASN A 350 -20.79 24.71 4.65
N PRO A 351 -21.77 24.58 3.73
CA PRO A 351 -21.54 24.70 2.28
C PRO A 351 -20.88 26.01 1.84
N LYS A 352 -21.02 27.09 2.63
CA LYS A 352 -20.36 28.38 2.40
C LYS A 352 -18.83 28.31 2.51
N TYR A 353 -18.31 27.38 3.30
CA TYR A 353 -16.87 27.22 3.51
C TYR A 353 -16.26 26.17 2.58
N ARG A 354 -15.05 26.45 2.11
CA ARG A 354 -14.32 25.57 1.20
C ARG A 354 -13.88 24.26 1.87
N LEU A 355 -13.63 24.27 3.18
CA LEU A 355 -13.11 23.14 3.95
C LEU A 355 -14.06 22.82 5.13
N PRO A 356 -14.25 21.55 5.47
CA PRO A 356 -14.93 21.16 6.69
C PRO A 356 -14.09 21.46 7.94
N LEU A 357 -14.78 21.68 9.06
CA LEU A 357 -14.21 21.81 10.39
C LEU A 357 -14.11 20.44 11.05
N GLY A 358 -12.94 20.13 11.60
CA GLY A 358 -12.71 18.95 12.40
C GLY A 358 -11.96 19.26 13.70
N ALA A 359 -11.95 18.29 14.61
CA ALA A 359 -11.14 18.30 15.82
C ALA A 359 -10.27 17.05 15.86
N VAL A 360 -8.98 17.24 16.17
CA VAL A 360 -8.06 16.12 16.41
C VAL A 360 -8.44 15.47 17.74
N ILE A 361 -8.76 14.19 17.72
CA ILE A 361 -9.15 13.42 18.92
C ILE A 361 -8.10 12.41 19.36
N HIS A 362 -7.23 11.99 18.45
CA HIS A 362 -6.09 11.14 18.76
C HIS A 362 -4.94 11.45 17.81
N ALA A 363 -3.72 11.16 18.26
CA ALA A 363 -2.53 11.13 17.44
C ALA A 363 -1.82 9.79 17.66
N VAL A 364 -1.35 9.20 16.58
CA VAL A 364 -0.66 7.91 16.56
C VAL A 364 0.65 8.12 15.80
N PRO A 365 1.79 7.61 16.28
CA PRO A 365 3.01 7.63 15.49
C PRO A 365 2.78 7.03 14.11
N LYS A 366 3.41 7.61 13.08
CA LYS A 366 3.41 7.06 11.74
C LYS A 366 3.87 5.60 11.82
N GLY A 367 3.14 4.70 11.16
CA GLY A 367 3.34 3.26 11.35
C GLY A 367 4.64 2.76 10.76
N CYS A 368 5.72 2.76 11.55
CA CYS A 368 6.98 2.07 11.26
C CYS A 368 7.06 0.69 11.95
N SER A 369 6.00 0.28 12.66
CA SER A 369 5.87 -1.07 13.24
C SER A 369 4.48 -1.64 13.03
N ALA A 370 4.37 -2.97 13.04
CA ALA A 370 3.09 -3.66 12.91
C ALA A 370 2.08 -3.27 13.99
N PHE A 371 2.55 -3.02 15.21
CA PHE A 371 1.70 -2.57 16.33
C PHE A 371 0.99 -1.24 16.03
N HIS A 372 1.73 -0.21 15.57
CA HIS A 372 1.15 1.09 15.25
C HIS A 372 0.22 1.00 14.03
N ALA A 373 0.61 0.23 13.01
CA ALA A 373 -0.20 0.02 11.83
C ALA A 373 -1.51 -0.72 12.14
N GLU A 374 -1.49 -1.75 12.99
CA GLU A 374 -2.71 -2.44 13.47
C GLU A 374 -3.64 -1.45 14.17
N ARG A 375 -3.13 -0.63 15.09
CA ARG A 375 -3.92 0.39 15.78
C ARG A 375 -4.56 1.40 14.83
N LEU A 376 -3.84 1.85 13.80
CA LEU A 376 -4.37 2.72 12.76
C LEU A 376 -5.50 2.04 11.99
N LEU A 377 -5.33 0.77 11.59
CA LEU A 377 -6.36 0.00 10.92
C LEU A 377 -7.61 -0.19 11.79
N MET A 378 -7.43 -0.45 13.09
CA MET A 378 -8.54 -0.58 14.04
C MET A 378 -9.36 0.71 14.11
N ILE A 379 -8.71 1.87 14.18
CA ILE A 379 -9.39 3.18 14.18
C ILE A 379 -10.05 3.45 12.82
N GLU A 380 -9.37 3.12 11.72
CA GLU A 380 -9.92 3.30 10.37
C GLU A 380 -11.20 2.50 10.16
N HIS A 381 -11.26 1.29 10.72
CA HIS A 381 -12.35 0.35 10.51
C HIS A 381 -13.32 0.25 11.71
N ASN A 382 -13.16 1.11 12.72
CA ASN A 382 -13.96 1.13 13.95
C ASN A 382 -14.00 -0.25 14.66
N VAL A 383 -12.84 -0.90 14.77
CA VAL A 383 -12.66 -2.21 15.40
C VAL A 383 -12.18 -2.00 16.82
N GLN A 384 -12.91 -2.58 17.77
CA GLN A 384 -12.55 -2.63 19.18
C GLN A 384 -12.66 -4.08 19.62
N TYR A 385 -11.55 -4.64 20.11
CA TYR A 385 -11.56 -5.96 20.73
C TYR A 385 -12.10 -5.83 22.15
N GLU A 386 -12.79 -6.87 22.63
CA GLU A 386 -13.25 -6.91 24.02
C GLU A 386 -12.06 -7.34 24.89
N ASP A 387 -11.73 -6.55 25.92
CA ASP A 387 -10.74 -6.94 26.91
C ASP A 387 -11.29 -8.08 27.77
N GLU A 388 -10.47 -9.11 28.03
CA GLU A 388 -10.88 -10.25 28.87
C GLU A 388 -11.24 -9.82 30.31
N THR A 389 -10.73 -8.65 30.75
CA THR A 389 -10.81 -8.15 32.12
C THR A 389 -12.00 -7.21 32.42
N GLU A 390 -12.59 -6.50 31.44
CA GLU A 390 -13.68 -5.52 31.69
C GLU A 390 -15.08 -6.13 31.83
N SER A 391 -15.18 -7.40 32.23
CA SER A 391 -16.46 -8.14 32.28
C SER A 391 -17.06 -8.27 33.69
N SER A 392 -16.66 -7.44 34.64
CA SER A 392 -17.30 -7.28 35.95
C SER A 392 -18.13 -6.00 35.96
N GLU A 393 -19.34 -6.05 36.52
CA GLU A 393 -20.26 -4.92 36.71
C GLU A 393 -21.28 -4.68 35.57
N THR A 394 -22.15 -5.67 35.33
CA THR A 394 -23.62 -5.47 35.34
C THR A 394 -24.32 -6.82 35.09
N GLU A 395 -24.22 -7.72 36.06
CA GLU A 395 -25.24 -8.77 36.21
C GLU A 395 -26.46 -8.12 36.87
N SER A 396 -27.40 -7.63 36.06
CA SER A 396 -28.78 -7.51 36.55
C SER A 396 -29.37 -8.92 36.59
N GLN A 397 -29.82 -9.30 37.78
CA GLN A 397 -30.51 -10.54 38.08
C GLN A 397 -31.68 -10.74 37.10
N PHE A 398 -31.48 -11.59 36.10
CA PHE A 398 -32.58 -12.22 35.38
C PHE A 398 -32.63 -13.69 35.81
N GLU A 399 -33.43 -13.93 36.83
CA GLU A 399 -33.94 -15.25 37.15
C GLU A 399 -34.53 -15.88 35.88
N SER A 400 -34.17 -17.14 35.65
CA SER A 400 -34.74 -18.00 34.63
C SER A 400 -36.25 -18.15 34.87
N LYS A 401 -37.08 -17.26 34.31
CA LYS A 401 -38.50 -17.55 34.13
C LYS A 401 -38.60 -18.70 33.13
N GLY A 402 -38.94 -19.88 33.65
CA GLY A 402 -39.19 -21.09 32.86
C GLY A 402 -40.17 -20.81 31.74
N LEU A 403 -39.67 -20.85 30.50
CA LEU A 403 -40.49 -20.84 29.30
C LEU A 403 -40.94 -22.27 29.01
N VAL A 404 -42.12 -22.61 29.52
CA VAL A 404 -42.84 -23.84 29.16
C VAL A 404 -43.46 -23.61 27.78
N GLY A 405 -42.78 -24.10 26.74
CA GLY A 405 -43.35 -24.39 25.42
C GLY A 405 -43.25 -25.89 25.14
N PRO A 406 -44.05 -26.45 24.21
CA PRO A 406 -44.06 -27.89 23.94
C PRO A 406 -42.69 -28.33 23.41
N VAL A 407 -41.95 -29.06 24.24
CA VAL A 407 -40.60 -29.56 23.96
C VAL A 407 -40.71 -30.77 23.02
N CYS A 408 -40.08 -30.69 21.84
CA CYS A 408 -39.76 -31.87 21.04
C CYS A 408 -38.84 -32.78 21.89
N SER A 409 -39.31 -33.98 22.23
CA SER A 409 -38.78 -34.83 23.30
C SER A 409 -37.48 -35.60 22.97
N SER A 410 -36.97 -35.51 21.74
CA SER A 410 -35.75 -36.20 21.29
C SER A 410 -34.57 -35.22 21.15
N ILE A 411 -33.48 -35.48 21.86
CA ILE A 411 -32.19 -34.79 21.67
C ILE A 411 -31.39 -35.56 20.62
N ASP A 412 -30.90 -34.90 19.57
CA ASP A 412 -29.97 -35.54 18.62
C ASP A 412 -28.58 -35.63 19.26
N THR A 413 -28.07 -36.85 19.36
CA THR A 413 -26.79 -37.19 20.01
C THR A 413 -25.71 -37.61 19.01
N ARG A 414 -26.01 -37.60 17.71
CA ARG A 414 -25.09 -37.92 16.61
C ARG A 414 -24.63 -36.67 15.86
N ALA A 415 -24.84 -35.49 16.43
CA ALA A 415 -24.33 -34.27 15.84
C ALA A 415 -22.85 -34.08 16.19
N PHE A 416 -22.08 -33.56 15.25
CA PHE A 416 -20.68 -33.17 15.46
C PHE A 416 -20.39 -31.86 14.72
N THR A 417 -19.29 -31.21 15.12
CA THR A 417 -18.84 -29.93 14.55
C THR A 417 -17.51 -30.11 13.81
N ILE A 418 -17.28 -29.37 12.73
CA ILE A 418 -16.02 -29.35 11.98
C ILE A 418 -15.64 -27.88 11.73
N ASP A 419 -14.59 -27.43 12.40
CA ASP A 419 -14.20 -26.02 12.43
C ASP A 419 -12.66 -25.84 12.35
N PRO A 420 -12.14 -24.61 12.22
CA PRO A 420 -10.72 -24.33 12.48
C PRO A 420 -10.28 -24.76 13.89
N GLU A 421 -9.01 -25.12 14.09
CA GLU A 421 -8.50 -25.58 15.39
C GLU A 421 -8.70 -24.56 16.52
N ASP A 422 -8.54 -23.28 16.21
CA ASP A 422 -8.71 -22.14 17.11
C ASP A 422 -10.17 -21.66 17.22
N ALA A 423 -11.12 -22.36 16.60
CA ALA A 423 -12.53 -21.98 16.65
C ALA A 423 -13.09 -22.13 18.06
N ILE A 424 -13.49 -21.00 18.64
CA ILE A 424 -14.20 -20.94 19.92
C ILE A 424 -15.72 -20.91 19.69
N ASN A 425 -16.16 -20.39 18.54
CA ASN A 425 -17.57 -20.15 18.23
C ASN A 425 -18.05 -21.17 17.22
N LEU A 426 -18.85 -22.13 17.68
CA LEU A 426 -19.39 -23.21 16.87
C LEU A 426 -20.85 -22.89 16.56
N ASP A 427 -21.10 -22.42 15.34
CA ASP A 427 -22.43 -22.00 14.86
C ASP A 427 -23.26 -23.18 14.36
N ASP A 428 -22.59 -24.14 13.72
CA ASP A 428 -23.19 -25.25 12.98
C ASP A 428 -22.68 -26.62 13.45
N ALA A 429 -23.57 -27.61 13.38
CA ALA A 429 -23.26 -29.02 13.56
C ALA A 429 -23.98 -29.85 12.50
N ILE A 430 -23.45 -31.03 12.18
CA ILE A 430 -24.00 -31.94 11.17
C ILE A 430 -24.28 -33.29 11.83
N SER A 431 -25.41 -33.91 11.52
CA SER A 431 -25.70 -35.30 11.88
C SER A 431 -26.16 -36.11 10.67
N LEU A 432 -25.87 -37.42 10.71
CA LEU A 432 -26.31 -38.38 9.72
C LEU A 432 -26.83 -39.64 10.42
N TRP A 433 -28.09 -39.96 10.14
CA TRP A 433 -28.75 -41.14 10.64
C TRP A 433 -29.08 -42.10 9.50
N LYS A 434 -28.73 -43.38 9.64
CA LYS A 434 -29.16 -44.45 8.75
C LYS A 434 -30.62 -44.82 9.07
N LYS A 435 -31.44 -44.84 8.03
CA LYS A 435 -32.81 -45.38 7.99
C LYS A 435 -32.80 -46.69 7.16
N PRO A 436 -33.89 -47.48 7.13
CA PRO A 436 -33.90 -48.76 6.42
C PRO A 436 -33.42 -48.68 4.96
N ASP A 437 -33.95 -47.73 4.18
CA ASP A 437 -33.65 -47.57 2.74
C ASP A 437 -33.02 -46.21 2.39
N SER A 438 -32.64 -45.41 3.40
CA SER A 438 -32.16 -44.05 3.19
C SER A 438 -31.26 -43.56 4.33
N TYR A 439 -30.75 -42.36 4.20
CA TYR A 439 -30.14 -41.61 5.29
C TYR A 439 -31.00 -40.38 5.62
N CYS A 440 -30.88 -39.87 6.84
CA CYS A 440 -31.41 -38.57 7.24
C CYS A 440 -30.23 -37.66 7.50
N LEU A 441 -30.01 -36.71 6.60
CA LEU A 441 -29.04 -35.63 6.77
C LEU A 441 -29.69 -34.53 7.59
N ALA A 442 -28.97 -33.98 8.57
CA ALA A 442 -29.40 -32.79 9.29
C ALA A 442 -28.24 -31.81 9.47
N VAL A 443 -28.51 -30.54 9.17
CA VAL A 443 -27.65 -29.40 9.48
C VAL A 443 -28.32 -28.62 10.60
N HIS A 444 -27.63 -28.48 11.72
CA HIS A 444 -28.12 -27.88 12.95
C HIS A 444 -27.43 -26.53 13.18
N ILE A 445 -28.19 -25.44 13.24
CA ILE A 445 -27.66 -24.11 13.49
C ILE A 445 -28.15 -23.60 14.84
N VAL A 446 -27.26 -23.07 15.67
CA VAL A 446 -27.62 -22.49 16.98
C VAL A 446 -28.79 -21.51 16.89
N ASN A 447 -29.80 -21.66 17.75
CA ASN A 447 -30.99 -20.81 17.76
C ASN A 447 -30.78 -19.57 18.64
N THR A 448 -30.16 -18.53 18.09
CA THR A 448 -29.88 -17.29 18.84
C THR A 448 -31.14 -16.51 19.22
N THR A 449 -32.25 -16.71 18.51
CA THR A 449 -33.51 -15.99 18.76
C THR A 449 -34.18 -16.37 20.08
N LYS A 450 -33.74 -17.44 20.73
CA LYS A 450 -34.18 -17.84 22.08
C LYS A 450 -33.49 -17.03 23.18
N ALA A 451 -32.28 -16.53 22.90
CA ALA A 451 -31.45 -15.79 23.85
C ALA A 451 -31.36 -14.28 23.57
N ILE A 452 -31.63 -13.85 22.34
CA ILE A 452 -31.52 -12.45 21.90
C ILE A 452 -32.89 -11.98 21.39
N THR A 453 -33.49 -11.05 22.14
CA THR A 453 -34.80 -10.49 21.81
C THR A 453 -34.64 -9.30 20.88
N LEU A 454 -35.56 -9.13 19.94
CA LEU A 454 -35.57 -7.97 19.04
C LEU A 454 -35.59 -6.67 19.85
N ASN A 455 -34.73 -5.72 19.49
CA ASN A 455 -34.54 -4.42 20.15
C ASN A 455 -33.98 -4.45 21.57
N ASP A 456 -33.48 -5.59 22.08
CA ASP A 456 -32.70 -5.60 23.31
C ASP A 456 -31.29 -4.97 23.11
N GLU A 457 -30.51 -4.84 24.18
CA GLU A 457 -29.18 -4.21 24.10
C GLU A 457 -28.21 -4.97 23.20
N ILE A 458 -28.26 -6.31 23.23
CA ILE A 458 -27.37 -7.17 22.45
C ILE A 458 -27.77 -7.14 20.99
N ASP A 459 -29.06 -7.13 20.71
CA ASP A 459 -29.62 -6.97 19.38
C ASP A 459 -29.23 -5.62 18.76
N ARG A 460 -29.39 -4.51 19.50
CA ARG A 460 -28.94 -3.19 19.03
C ARG A 460 -27.43 -3.14 18.78
N ARG A 461 -26.63 -3.76 19.67
CA ARG A 461 -25.18 -3.89 19.47
C ARG A 461 -24.86 -4.69 18.21
N ALA A 462 -25.48 -5.86 18.04
CA ALA A 462 -25.27 -6.73 16.88
C ALA A 462 -25.72 -6.07 15.57
N ALA A 463 -26.85 -5.36 15.58
CA ALA A 463 -27.35 -4.57 14.45
C ALA A 463 -26.39 -3.45 14.07
N SER A 464 -25.87 -2.71 15.05
CA SER A 464 -24.92 -1.61 14.81
C SER A 464 -23.58 -2.08 14.21
N LYS A 465 -23.12 -3.27 14.60
CA LYS A 465 -21.87 -3.87 14.10
C LYS A 465 -22.06 -4.65 12.80
N GLY A 466 -23.23 -5.25 12.60
CA GLY A 466 -23.60 -6.05 11.43
C GLY A 466 -22.96 -7.44 11.36
N GLN A 467 -21.64 -7.54 11.52
CA GLN A 467 -20.90 -8.82 11.56
C GLN A 467 -19.59 -8.73 12.36
N SER A 468 -19.09 -9.87 12.81
CA SER A 468 -17.80 -9.96 13.48
C SER A 468 -16.66 -9.62 12.49
N ILE A 469 -15.56 -9.08 13.01
CA ILE A 469 -14.39 -8.70 12.22
C ILE A 469 -13.16 -9.44 12.76
N TYR A 470 -12.43 -10.13 11.87
CA TYR A 470 -11.27 -10.93 12.23
C TYR A 470 -9.96 -10.16 11.98
N GLY A 471 -9.10 -10.08 13.00
CA GLY A 471 -7.80 -9.40 12.95
C GLY A 471 -6.60 -10.36 13.02
N GLY A 472 -6.78 -11.62 12.60
CA GLY A 472 -5.87 -12.71 12.91
C GLY A 472 -6.38 -13.48 14.13
N LYS A 473 -5.57 -13.58 15.19
CA LYS A 473 -5.98 -14.28 16.44
C LYS A 473 -7.05 -13.53 17.24
N LYS A 474 -7.20 -12.22 17.03
CA LYS A 474 -8.19 -11.39 17.74
C LYS A 474 -9.43 -11.20 16.88
N VAL A 475 -10.60 -11.18 17.52
CA VAL A 475 -11.90 -11.04 16.85
C VAL A 475 -12.74 -10.00 17.55
N MET A 476 -13.30 -9.05 16.79
CA MET A 476 -14.33 -8.16 17.27
C MET A 476 -15.69 -8.82 17.11
N ASN A 477 -16.40 -9.00 18.22
CA ASN A 477 -17.61 -9.81 18.28
C ASN A 477 -18.89 -8.97 18.24
N ILE A 478 -19.92 -9.47 17.56
CA ILE A 478 -21.26 -8.85 17.55
C ILE A 478 -22.07 -9.18 18.81
N ILE A 479 -21.81 -10.35 19.41
CA ILE A 479 -22.42 -10.81 20.67
C ILE A 479 -21.32 -10.88 21.72
N PRO A 480 -21.54 -10.37 22.95
CA PRO A 480 -20.54 -10.42 24.03
C PRO A 480 -20.05 -11.83 24.33
N LEU A 481 -18.74 -11.97 24.62
CA LEU A 481 -18.06 -13.26 24.82
C LEU A 481 -18.78 -14.21 25.79
N LYS A 482 -19.17 -13.74 26.99
CA LYS A 482 -19.82 -14.58 28.03
C LYS A 482 -21.15 -15.19 27.57
N LYS A 483 -21.99 -14.41 26.88
CA LYS A 483 -23.26 -14.92 26.36
C LYS A 483 -23.05 -15.82 25.16
N ARG A 484 -22.08 -15.51 24.32
CA ARG A 484 -21.73 -16.33 23.17
C ARG A 484 -21.24 -17.72 23.56
N ALA A 485 -20.36 -17.83 24.55
CA ALA A 485 -19.82 -19.12 25.01
C ALA A 485 -20.91 -20.11 25.44
N LYS A 486 -22.03 -19.61 26.01
CA LYS A 486 -23.20 -20.42 26.41
C LYS A 486 -24.10 -20.84 25.25
N LEU A 487 -23.99 -20.18 24.10
CA LEU A 487 -24.79 -20.48 22.90
C LEU A 487 -24.05 -21.39 21.92
N SER A 488 -22.71 -21.35 21.92
CA SER A 488 -21.85 -22.17 21.06
C SER A 488 -22.18 -23.67 21.20
N LEU A 489 -22.12 -24.42 20.09
CA LEU A 489 -22.37 -25.86 20.01
C LEU A 489 -21.20 -26.70 20.58
N ASN A 490 -20.75 -26.36 21.79
CA ASN A 490 -19.65 -27.04 22.46
C ASN A 490 -19.97 -28.53 22.68
N PRO A 491 -18.95 -29.41 22.64
CA PRO A 491 -19.16 -30.83 22.84
C PRO A 491 -19.77 -31.12 24.21
N ASN A 492 -20.65 -32.12 24.25
CA ASN A 492 -21.37 -32.62 25.41
C ASN A 492 -22.32 -31.61 26.11
N GLN A 493 -22.63 -30.48 25.46
CA GLN A 493 -23.62 -29.51 25.93
C GLN A 493 -24.91 -29.60 25.11
N ILE A 494 -26.07 -29.56 25.79
CA ILE A 494 -27.37 -29.51 25.11
C ILE A 494 -27.64 -28.08 24.66
N CYS A 495 -27.81 -27.90 23.36
CA CYS A 495 -28.07 -26.60 22.73
C CYS A 495 -29.40 -26.62 21.96
N GLU A 496 -30.11 -25.50 21.98
CA GLU A 496 -31.28 -25.30 21.12
C GLU A 496 -30.83 -24.84 19.74
N VAL A 497 -31.36 -25.50 18.71
CA VAL A 497 -30.97 -25.28 17.31
C VAL A 497 -32.18 -25.16 16.41
N ILE A 498 -31.98 -24.55 15.25
CA ILE A 498 -32.86 -24.67 14.10
C ILE A 498 -32.20 -25.66 13.14
N THR A 499 -32.94 -26.72 12.80
CA THR A 499 -32.43 -27.82 11.99
C THR A 499 -33.03 -27.78 10.60
N VAL A 500 -32.17 -27.87 9.59
CA VAL A 500 -32.51 -28.19 8.20
C VAL A 500 -32.22 -29.67 7.98
N SER A 501 -33.25 -30.50 7.77
CA SER A 501 -33.09 -31.95 7.59
C SER A 501 -33.68 -32.43 6.29
N ALA A 502 -33.09 -33.45 5.66
CA ALA A 502 -33.61 -34.07 4.45
C ALA A 502 -33.36 -35.58 4.42
N ASN A 503 -34.20 -36.30 3.70
CA ASN A 503 -33.98 -37.71 3.41
C ASN A 503 -33.04 -37.83 2.20
N VAL A 504 -32.00 -38.65 2.33
CA VAL A 504 -31.00 -38.88 1.29
C VAL A 504 -31.04 -40.34 0.88
N ILE A 505 -31.34 -40.59 -0.40
CA ILE A 505 -31.32 -41.93 -0.99
C ILE A 505 -29.99 -42.07 -1.74
N ILE A 506 -29.21 -43.08 -1.38
CA ILE A 506 -27.92 -43.36 -2.00
C ILE A 506 -28.03 -44.70 -2.74
N THR A 507 -27.91 -44.66 -4.06
CA THR A 507 -27.83 -45.85 -4.92
C THR A 507 -26.41 -45.99 -5.49
N GLU A 508 -26.12 -47.10 -6.20
CA GLU A 508 -24.81 -47.30 -6.82
C GLU A 508 -24.43 -46.20 -7.83
N CYS A 509 -25.43 -45.55 -8.46
CA CYS A 509 -25.20 -44.57 -9.52
C CYS A 509 -25.61 -43.14 -9.15
N ALA A 510 -26.34 -42.92 -8.06
CA ALA A 510 -26.89 -41.61 -7.74
C ALA A 510 -27.05 -41.36 -6.24
N VAL A 511 -26.91 -40.09 -5.86
CA VAL A 511 -27.33 -39.57 -4.56
C VAL A 511 -28.51 -38.63 -4.82
N GLU A 512 -29.64 -38.86 -4.17
CA GLU A 512 -30.85 -38.05 -4.31
C GLU A 512 -31.27 -37.50 -2.95
N ILE A 513 -31.51 -36.18 -2.86
CA ILE A 513 -31.90 -35.49 -1.63
C ILE A 513 -33.36 -35.06 -1.77
N LYS A 514 -34.23 -35.58 -0.89
CA LYS A 514 -35.68 -35.35 -0.91
C LYS A 514 -36.17 -34.67 0.37
N ASP A 515 -37.26 -33.93 0.22
CA ASP A 515 -38.08 -33.40 1.30
C ASP A 515 -37.31 -32.64 2.39
N PRO A 516 -36.58 -31.57 2.05
CA PRO A 516 -35.96 -30.72 3.05
C PRO A 516 -37.03 -30.09 3.97
N GLN A 517 -36.81 -30.19 5.28
CA GLN A 517 -37.70 -29.71 6.34
C GLN A 517 -36.94 -28.84 7.34
N LEU A 518 -37.67 -27.88 7.92
CA LEU A 518 -37.17 -26.94 8.92
C LEU A 518 -37.91 -27.14 10.24
N LYS A 519 -37.17 -27.29 11.34
CA LYS A 519 -37.75 -27.44 12.69
C LYS A 519 -36.84 -26.85 13.77
N GLU A 520 -37.43 -26.43 14.88
CA GLU A 520 -36.66 -26.23 16.12
C GLU A 520 -36.36 -27.60 16.76
N SER A 521 -35.14 -27.81 17.25
CA SER A 521 -34.74 -29.05 17.92
C SER A 521 -33.68 -28.82 19.00
N LYS A 522 -33.31 -29.87 19.71
CA LYS A 522 -32.22 -29.88 20.69
C LYS A 522 -31.13 -30.85 20.25
N VAL A 523 -29.89 -30.44 20.37
CA VAL A 523 -28.71 -31.20 19.95
C VAL A 523 -27.73 -31.27 21.11
N ARG A 524 -27.07 -32.42 21.27
CA ARG A 524 -25.86 -32.59 22.06
C ARG A 524 -24.75 -33.02 21.11
N SER A 525 -23.86 -32.08 20.78
CA SER A 525 -22.70 -32.35 19.92
C SER A 525 -21.77 -33.34 20.63
N CYS A 526 -21.46 -34.47 20.01
CA CYS A 526 -20.63 -35.52 20.62
C CYS A 526 -19.13 -35.24 20.47
N VAL A 527 -18.73 -34.56 19.39
CA VAL A 527 -17.32 -34.30 19.09
C VAL A 527 -17.12 -32.97 18.37
N LYS A 528 -16.05 -32.27 18.76
CA LYS A 528 -15.52 -31.11 18.04
C LYS A 528 -14.32 -31.54 17.23
N LEU A 529 -14.45 -31.52 15.91
CA LEU A 529 -13.37 -31.88 15.00
C LEU A 529 -12.73 -30.62 14.42
N SER A 530 -11.42 -30.63 14.26
CA SER A 530 -10.77 -29.70 13.33
C SER A 530 -10.83 -30.22 11.90
N TYR A 531 -10.68 -29.35 10.89
CA TYR A 531 -10.57 -29.80 9.50
C TYR A 531 -9.46 -30.85 9.28
N PRO A 532 -8.22 -30.66 9.78
CA PRO A 532 -7.18 -31.69 9.71
C PRO A 532 -7.58 -33.02 10.36
N THR A 533 -8.22 -32.98 11.52
CA THR A 533 -8.63 -34.19 12.23
C THR A 533 -9.77 -34.92 11.52
N ALA A 534 -10.79 -34.20 11.03
CA ALA A 534 -11.86 -34.79 10.24
C ALA A 534 -11.30 -35.47 8.97
N GLN A 535 -10.31 -34.84 8.32
CA GLN A 535 -9.65 -35.39 7.15
C GLN A 535 -8.87 -36.67 7.49
N ALA A 536 -8.15 -36.68 8.61
CA ALA A 536 -7.43 -37.85 9.10
C ALA A 536 -8.37 -39.03 9.38
N ILE A 537 -9.47 -38.80 10.11
CA ILE A 537 -10.49 -39.81 10.42
C ILE A 537 -11.13 -40.36 9.14
N MET A 538 -11.52 -39.49 8.21
CA MET A 538 -12.09 -39.89 6.91
C MET A 538 -11.13 -40.76 6.09
N GLY A 539 -9.83 -40.43 6.13
CA GLY A 539 -8.74 -41.17 5.48
C GLY A 539 -8.31 -42.44 6.24
N GLY A 540 -8.78 -42.66 7.47
CA GLY A 540 -8.33 -43.76 8.32
C GLY A 540 -6.90 -43.63 8.83
N ARG A 541 -6.41 -42.40 9.00
CA ARG A 541 -5.11 -42.08 9.60
C ARG A 541 -5.25 -41.87 11.11
N GLU A 542 -4.12 -41.86 11.81
CA GLU A 542 -4.07 -41.50 13.23
C GLU A 542 -4.56 -40.06 13.47
N TYR A 543 -5.20 -39.86 14.62
CA TYR A 543 -5.74 -38.58 15.08
C TYR A 543 -5.42 -38.38 16.57
N PRO A 544 -5.52 -37.14 17.09
CA PRO A 544 -5.18 -36.84 18.48
C PRO A 544 -5.88 -37.75 19.50
N SER A 545 -5.13 -38.27 20.47
CA SER A 545 -5.60 -39.29 21.43
C SER A 545 -6.67 -38.79 22.40
N ASP A 546 -6.75 -37.47 22.62
CA ASP A 546 -7.78 -36.81 23.42
C ASP A 546 -9.18 -36.89 22.78
N LEU A 547 -9.27 -37.15 21.48
CA LEU A 547 -10.55 -37.32 20.78
C LEU A 547 -11.07 -38.76 20.79
N SER A 548 -10.23 -39.75 21.11
CA SER A 548 -10.58 -41.18 21.03
C SER A 548 -11.87 -41.51 21.79
N GLN A 549 -12.02 -41.01 23.02
CA GLN A 549 -13.22 -41.25 23.82
C GLN A 549 -14.50 -40.68 23.17
N SER A 550 -14.41 -39.50 22.56
CA SER A 550 -15.57 -38.86 21.90
C SER A 550 -15.93 -39.57 20.58
N VAL A 551 -14.93 -40.08 19.86
CA VAL A 551 -15.14 -40.88 18.65
C VAL A 551 -15.75 -42.24 19.00
N GLU A 552 -15.26 -42.90 20.06
CA GLU A 552 -15.84 -44.14 20.58
C GLU A 552 -17.29 -43.95 21.04
N GLU A 553 -17.61 -42.85 21.72
CA GLU A 553 -18.99 -42.52 22.11
C GLU A 553 -19.89 -42.38 20.88
N TYR A 554 -19.42 -41.69 19.81
CA TYR A 554 -20.17 -41.58 18.55
C TYR A 554 -20.39 -42.94 17.87
N ASP A 555 -19.36 -43.79 17.88
CA ASP A 555 -19.36 -45.11 17.24
C ASP A 555 -20.12 -46.18 18.04
N SER A 556 -20.41 -45.93 19.33
CA SER A 556 -21.12 -46.86 20.22
C SER A 556 -22.60 -47.09 19.88
N ILE A 557 -23.19 -46.25 19.02
CA ILE A 557 -24.60 -46.35 18.63
C ILE A 557 -24.76 -47.45 17.58
N ASN A 558 -25.34 -48.58 17.99
CA ASN A 558 -25.60 -49.74 17.12
C ASN A 558 -26.43 -49.38 15.88
N ASP A 559 -26.24 -50.14 14.80
CA ASP A 559 -26.92 -50.02 13.50
C ASP A 559 -26.71 -48.68 12.76
N GLN A 560 -25.79 -47.85 13.24
CA GLN A 560 -25.40 -46.58 12.61
C GLN A 560 -23.98 -46.65 12.03
N PRO A 561 -23.65 -45.87 10.99
CA PRO A 561 -22.29 -45.82 10.47
C PRO A 561 -21.35 -45.18 11.49
N ASN A 562 -20.13 -45.72 11.61
CA ASN A 562 -19.08 -45.08 12.39
C ASN A 562 -18.71 -43.70 11.81
N LEU A 563 -17.94 -42.90 12.55
CA LEU A 563 -17.61 -41.52 12.19
C LEU A 563 -16.86 -41.46 10.85
N LYS A 564 -15.90 -42.37 10.63
CA LYS A 564 -15.19 -42.49 9.35
C LYS A 564 -16.15 -42.68 8.18
N LYS A 565 -17.08 -43.64 8.27
CA LYS A 565 -18.04 -43.92 7.21
C LYS A 565 -19.05 -42.78 7.06
N THR A 566 -19.43 -42.13 8.15
CA THR A 566 -20.29 -40.94 8.13
C THR A 566 -19.65 -39.81 7.31
N LEU A 567 -18.39 -39.46 7.59
CA LEU A 567 -17.65 -38.42 6.86
C LEU A 567 -17.52 -38.74 5.37
N GLN A 568 -17.26 -40.02 5.03
CA GLN A 568 -17.20 -40.47 3.64
C GLN A 568 -18.54 -40.31 2.91
N ILE A 569 -19.65 -40.67 3.55
CA ILE A 569 -21.00 -40.51 2.99
C ILE A 569 -21.33 -39.01 2.82
N LEU A 570 -21.07 -38.19 3.83
CA LEU A 570 -21.29 -36.75 3.76
C LEU A 570 -20.47 -36.09 2.65
N PHE A 571 -19.23 -36.51 2.44
CA PHE A 571 -18.41 -36.04 1.33
C PHE A 571 -19.01 -36.44 -0.04
N GLN A 572 -19.54 -37.66 -0.18
CA GLN A 572 -20.26 -38.07 -1.40
C GLN A 572 -21.49 -37.19 -1.67
N ILE A 573 -22.27 -36.90 -0.62
CA ILE A 573 -23.43 -36.00 -0.70
C ILE A 573 -22.99 -34.59 -1.12
N ALA A 574 -21.93 -34.06 -0.50
CA ALA A 574 -21.38 -32.74 -0.83
C ALA A 574 -20.93 -32.66 -2.29
N MET A 575 -20.24 -33.68 -2.80
CA MET A 575 -19.84 -33.75 -4.21
C MET A 575 -21.03 -33.80 -5.16
N LYS A 576 -22.12 -34.49 -4.80
CA LYS A 576 -23.36 -34.48 -5.59
C LYS A 576 -23.99 -33.08 -5.62
N LEU A 577 -24.16 -32.46 -4.46
CA LEU A 577 -24.68 -31.09 -4.34
C LEU A 577 -23.86 -30.10 -5.19
N ARG A 578 -22.53 -30.21 -5.13
CA ARG A 578 -21.62 -29.39 -5.92
C ARG A 578 -21.80 -29.60 -7.42
N ARG A 579 -21.89 -30.85 -7.88
CA ARG A 579 -22.12 -31.19 -9.30
C ARG A 579 -23.44 -30.66 -9.82
N ASP A 580 -24.52 -30.78 -9.05
CA ASP A 580 -25.84 -30.27 -9.44
C ASP A 580 -25.86 -28.74 -9.56
N ARG A 581 -25.04 -28.07 -8.75
CA ARG A 581 -24.92 -26.61 -8.73
C ARG A 581 -23.97 -26.05 -9.79
N LEU A 582 -22.84 -26.71 -10.04
CA LEU A 582 -21.74 -26.18 -10.85
C LEU A 582 -21.55 -26.87 -12.21
N GLY A 583 -22.19 -28.02 -12.45
CA GLY A 583 -21.97 -28.83 -13.66
C GLY A 583 -20.51 -29.23 -13.82
N ASP A 584 -19.95 -29.07 -15.02
CA ASP A 584 -18.54 -29.38 -15.33
C ASP A 584 -17.53 -28.63 -14.45
N SER A 585 -17.89 -27.44 -13.96
CA SER A 585 -17.04 -26.65 -13.05
C SER A 585 -16.93 -27.25 -11.63
N ALA A 586 -17.70 -28.29 -11.31
CA ALA A 586 -17.63 -28.96 -10.01
C ALA A 586 -16.28 -29.63 -9.75
N ALA A 587 -15.55 -30.00 -10.81
CA ALA A 587 -14.20 -30.56 -10.75
C ALA A 587 -13.13 -29.51 -10.42
N GLN A 588 -13.46 -28.21 -10.41
CA GLN A 588 -12.52 -27.18 -9.98
C GLN A 588 -12.09 -27.42 -8.53
N SER A 589 -10.77 -27.46 -8.31
CA SER A 589 -10.22 -27.61 -6.96
C SER A 589 -10.69 -26.50 -6.03
N TYR A 590 -10.82 -26.88 -4.76
CA TYR A 590 -11.23 -25.95 -3.71
C TYR A 590 -10.12 -24.92 -3.47
N GLU A 591 -10.42 -23.63 -3.60
CA GLU A 591 -9.43 -22.58 -3.43
C GLU A 591 -9.11 -22.34 -1.94
N MET A 592 -8.05 -22.96 -1.42
CA MET A 592 -7.59 -22.74 -0.02
C MET A 592 -6.46 -21.73 0.08
N ASP A 593 -6.42 -20.99 1.19
CA ASP A 593 -5.51 -19.87 1.43
C ASP A 593 -4.12 -20.33 1.94
N ASP A 594 -3.98 -21.58 2.44
CA ASP A 594 -2.71 -22.09 2.98
C ASP A 594 -2.32 -23.53 2.53
N GLY A 595 -1.06 -23.92 2.82
CA GLY A 595 -0.49 -25.24 2.50
C GLY A 595 -0.94 -26.42 3.38
N LYS A 596 -1.32 -26.18 4.65
CA LYS A 596 -1.85 -27.18 5.60
C LYS A 596 -3.33 -27.47 5.32
N GLU A 597 -4.11 -26.43 5.08
CA GLU A 597 -5.48 -26.42 4.62
C GLU A 597 -5.65 -27.19 3.30
N ARG A 598 -4.71 -27.05 2.35
CA ARG A 598 -4.73 -27.85 1.10
C ARG A 598 -4.79 -29.35 1.34
N GLN A 599 -4.28 -29.87 2.47
CA GLN A 599 -4.36 -31.29 2.80
C GLN A 599 -5.76 -31.71 3.28
N CYS A 600 -6.60 -30.78 3.77
CA CYS A 600 -7.96 -31.04 4.28
C CYS A 600 -9.09 -30.50 3.39
N TRP A 601 -8.81 -30.22 2.11
CA TRP A 601 -9.76 -29.66 1.14
C TRP A 601 -11.10 -30.41 1.04
N GLN A 602 -11.12 -31.73 1.22
CA GLN A 602 -12.35 -32.54 1.15
C GLN A 602 -13.31 -32.19 2.28
N THR A 603 -12.77 -32.01 3.50
CA THR A 603 -13.58 -31.64 4.67
C THR A 603 -14.06 -30.19 4.62
N HIS A 604 -13.26 -29.28 4.09
CA HIS A 604 -13.72 -27.91 3.81
C HIS A 604 -14.85 -27.88 2.78
N LEU A 605 -14.70 -28.62 1.66
CA LEU A 605 -15.74 -28.75 0.64
C LEU A 605 -17.02 -29.36 1.23
N LEU A 606 -16.90 -30.39 2.07
CA LEU A 606 -18.01 -31.01 2.77
C LEU A 606 -18.81 -29.96 3.55
N VAL A 607 -18.15 -29.23 4.46
CA VAL A 607 -18.83 -28.21 5.28
C VAL A 607 -19.40 -27.10 4.40
N GLU A 608 -18.65 -26.60 3.41
CA GLU A 608 -19.12 -25.54 2.50
C GLU A 608 -20.42 -25.93 1.80
N GLU A 609 -20.49 -27.11 1.17
CA GLU A 609 -21.70 -27.52 0.44
C GLU A 609 -22.88 -27.79 1.36
N MET A 610 -22.66 -28.31 2.57
CA MET A 610 -23.73 -28.46 3.58
C MET A 610 -24.30 -27.09 3.98
N MET A 611 -23.43 -26.10 4.22
CA MET A 611 -23.85 -24.74 4.55
C MET A 611 -24.54 -24.05 3.37
N ILE A 612 -24.04 -24.20 2.14
CA ILE A 612 -24.68 -23.65 0.94
C ILE A 612 -26.07 -24.25 0.76
N TRP A 613 -26.21 -25.57 0.91
CA TRP A 613 -27.48 -26.27 0.81
C TRP A 613 -28.51 -25.78 1.85
N ALA A 614 -28.11 -25.70 3.12
CA ALA A 614 -28.97 -25.20 4.19
C ALA A 614 -29.41 -23.74 3.95
N ASN A 615 -28.45 -22.86 3.60
CA ASN A 615 -28.72 -21.46 3.31
C ASN A 615 -29.66 -21.28 2.10
N ARG A 616 -29.49 -22.06 1.03
CA ARG A 616 -30.37 -22.07 -0.13
C ARG A 616 -31.80 -22.44 0.25
N HIS A 617 -31.98 -23.54 0.98
CA HIS A 617 -33.30 -24.01 1.35
C HIS A 617 -34.03 -23.01 2.28
N VAL A 618 -33.30 -22.41 3.22
CA VAL A 618 -33.85 -21.34 4.06
C VAL A 618 -34.25 -20.13 3.21
N ALA A 619 -33.45 -19.76 2.21
CA ALA A 619 -33.76 -18.67 1.29
C ALA A 619 -35.06 -18.92 0.51
N GLU A 620 -35.26 -20.14 -0.01
CA GLU A 620 -36.49 -20.57 -0.67
C GLU A 620 -37.70 -20.51 0.28
N LYS A 621 -37.53 -20.92 1.54
CA LYS A 621 -38.59 -20.90 2.55
C LYS A 621 -39.00 -19.48 2.96
N ILE A 622 -38.05 -18.58 3.21
CA ILE A 622 -38.38 -17.19 3.58
C ILE A 622 -38.93 -16.41 2.39
N LEU A 623 -38.47 -16.67 1.16
CA LEU A 623 -39.00 -16.02 -0.04
C LEU A 623 -40.45 -16.44 -0.31
N SER A 624 -40.76 -17.73 -0.14
CA SER A 624 -42.14 -18.22 -0.33
C SER A 624 -43.09 -17.76 0.77
N GLY A 625 -42.62 -17.67 2.03
CA GLY A 625 -43.47 -17.26 3.15
C GLY A 625 -43.56 -15.74 3.37
N LEU A 626 -42.53 -14.97 2.99
CA LEU A 626 -42.45 -13.51 3.16
C LEU A 626 -41.99 -12.82 1.87
N PRO A 627 -42.76 -12.92 0.76
CA PRO A 627 -42.32 -12.45 -0.56
C PRO A 627 -42.01 -10.96 -0.62
N HIS A 628 -42.57 -10.12 0.26
CA HIS A 628 -42.40 -8.67 0.25
C HIS A 628 -41.41 -8.14 1.30
N CYS A 629 -40.78 -8.99 2.09
CA CYS A 629 -39.84 -8.55 3.12
C CYS A 629 -38.77 -9.59 3.48
N ALA A 630 -38.50 -10.57 2.61
CA ALA A 630 -37.45 -11.54 2.84
C ALA A 630 -36.07 -10.88 2.71
N LEU A 631 -35.19 -11.18 3.67
CA LEU A 631 -33.78 -10.79 3.61
C LEU A 631 -33.00 -11.84 2.80
N LEU A 632 -32.60 -11.48 1.59
CA LEU A 632 -31.81 -12.34 0.70
C LEU A 632 -30.40 -11.78 0.51
N ARG A 633 -29.52 -12.60 -0.07
CA ARG A 633 -28.17 -12.21 -0.49
C ARG A 633 -27.96 -12.60 -1.95
N ARG A 634 -27.75 -11.61 -2.81
CA ARG A 634 -27.55 -11.81 -4.25
C ARG A 634 -26.15 -11.42 -4.69
N GLN A 635 -25.78 -11.82 -5.90
CA GLN A 635 -24.58 -11.34 -6.58
C GLN A 635 -24.88 -11.20 -8.08
N ALA A 636 -24.98 -9.96 -8.55
CA ALA A 636 -25.23 -9.67 -9.95
C ALA A 636 -24.09 -10.19 -10.86
N PRO A 637 -24.37 -10.48 -12.14
CA PRO A 637 -23.33 -10.83 -13.11
C PRO A 637 -22.35 -9.66 -13.32
N PRO A 638 -21.12 -9.94 -13.80
CA PRO A 638 -20.16 -8.91 -14.19
C PRO A 638 -20.76 -7.91 -15.19
N ASN A 639 -20.25 -6.67 -15.18
CA ASN A 639 -20.59 -5.70 -16.22
C ASN A 639 -20.18 -6.25 -17.61
N ALA A 640 -21.11 -6.18 -18.58
CA ALA A 640 -20.95 -6.80 -19.89
C ALA A 640 -19.68 -6.35 -20.65
N GLU A 641 -19.36 -5.05 -20.62
CA GLU A 641 -18.17 -4.51 -21.29
C GLU A 641 -16.88 -5.04 -20.67
N LYS A 642 -16.79 -5.01 -19.33
CA LYS A 642 -15.62 -5.56 -18.60
C LYS A 642 -15.48 -7.06 -18.78
N PHE A 643 -16.61 -7.76 -18.84
CA PHE A 643 -16.66 -9.19 -19.10
C PHE A 643 -16.14 -9.52 -20.49
N GLU A 644 -16.66 -8.83 -21.52
CA GLU A 644 -16.24 -9.05 -22.90
C GLU A 644 -14.76 -8.72 -23.08
N ALA A 645 -14.27 -7.61 -22.51
CA ALA A 645 -12.85 -7.28 -22.55
C ALA A 645 -11.96 -8.36 -21.89
N ALA A 646 -12.39 -8.93 -20.76
CA ALA A 646 -11.67 -10.04 -20.11
C ALA A 646 -11.76 -11.32 -20.95
N ARG A 647 -12.92 -11.59 -21.56
CA ARG A 647 -13.15 -12.73 -22.45
C ARG A 647 -12.23 -12.64 -23.67
N SER A 648 -12.21 -11.52 -24.38
CA SER A 648 -11.33 -11.35 -25.54
C SER A 648 -9.83 -11.46 -25.17
N ALA A 649 -9.42 -10.96 -24.00
CA ALA A 649 -8.01 -10.98 -23.57
C ALA A 649 -7.48 -12.38 -23.19
N HIS A 650 -8.35 -13.29 -22.73
CA HIS A 650 -7.97 -14.60 -22.20
C HIS A 650 -8.54 -15.79 -22.99
N CYS A 651 -9.13 -15.53 -24.16
CA CYS A 651 -9.82 -16.54 -24.98
C CYS A 651 -8.91 -17.71 -25.40
N ASN A 652 -7.61 -17.47 -25.57
CA ASN A 652 -6.62 -18.46 -26.02
C ASN A 652 -6.19 -19.49 -24.94
N VAL A 653 -6.54 -19.28 -23.68
CA VAL A 653 -6.20 -20.17 -22.54
C VAL A 653 -7.44 -20.66 -21.79
N ALA A 654 -8.60 -20.06 -22.04
CA ALA A 654 -9.83 -20.32 -21.31
C ALA A 654 -10.33 -21.78 -21.37
N GLN A 655 -10.04 -22.51 -22.47
CA GLN A 655 -10.44 -23.90 -22.62
C GLN A 655 -9.79 -24.86 -21.60
N TYR A 656 -8.67 -24.45 -20.99
CA TYR A 656 -7.93 -25.28 -20.04
C TYR A 656 -8.48 -25.17 -18.62
N SER A 657 -9.14 -24.07 -18.27
CA SER A 657 -9.67 -23.86 -16.93
C SER A 657 -11.04 -24.52 -16.74
N GLN A 658 -11.21 -25.25 -15.64
CA GLN A 658 -12.52 -25.81 -15.27
C GLN A 658 -13.50 -24.73 -14.77
N SER A 659 -12.97 -23.60 -14.28
CA SER A 659 -13.75 -22.57 -13.59
C SER A 659 -14.39 -21.58 -14.55
N ILE A 660 -13.64 -21.18 -15.59
CA ILE A 660 -14.07 -20.15 -16.53
C ILE A 660 -14.44 -20.67 -17.90
N SER A 661 -14.12 -21.92 -18.27
CA SER A 661 -14.40 -22.47 -19.61
C SER A 661 -15.87 -22.35 -20.04
N LYS A 662 -16.83 -22.40 -19.10
CA LYS A 662 -18.26 -22.17 -19.36
C LYS A 662 -18.57 -20.82 -19.99
N TYR A 663 -17.74 -19.81 -19.76
CA TYR A 663 -17.89 -18.47 -20.37
C TYR A 663 -17.37 -18.39 -21.81
N PHE A 664 -16.81 -19.49 -22.34
CA PHE A 664 -16.07 -19.53 -23.59
C PHE A 664 -16.48 -20.71 -24.50
N GLN A 665 -17.75 -21.11 -24.46
CA GLN A 665 -18.26 -22.26 -25.23
C GLN A 665 -18.15 -22.09 -26.77
N HIS A 666 -17.83 -20.88 -27.27
CA HIS A 666 -17.58 -20.58 -28.67
C HIS A 666 -16.24 -19.83 -28.83
N LEU A 667 -15.13 -20.55 -29.06
CA LEU A 667 -13.78 -19.99 -29.20
C LEU A 667 -13.20 -20.13 -30.63
N PRO A 668 -12.33 -19.20 -31.07
CA PRO A 668 -11.58 -19.30 -32.33
C PRO A 668 -10.43 -20.35 -32.28
N PRO A 669 -9.85 -20.75 -33.43
CA PRO A 669 -9.23 -22.06 -33.63
C PRO A 669 -7.79 -22.28 -33.12
N GLN A 670 -7.15 -21.31 -32.44
CA GLN A 670 -5.73 -21.43 -32.10
C GLN A 670 -5.44 -21.22 -30.59
N PRO A 671 -5.62 -22.27 -29.77
CA PRO A 671 -5.20 -22.24 -28.38
C PRO A 671 -3.68 -22.19 -28.23
N ARG A 672 -3.18 -21.37 -27.29
CA ARG A 672 -1.76 -21.31 -26.95
C ARG A 672 -1.38 -22.53 -26.10
N SER A 673 -0.12 -22.97 -26.14
CA SER A 673 0.38 -23.95 -25.17
C SER A 673 0.23 -23.43 -23.74
N LEU A 674 -0.09 -24.33 -22.82
CA LEU A 674 -0.20 -24.05 -21.39
C LEU A 674 1.19 -24.10 -20.75
N VAL A 675 1.62 -23.00 -20.14
CA VAL A 675 2.89 -22.91 -19.42
C VAL A 675 2.77 -23.64 -18.08
N ILE A 676 3.69 -24.56 -17.80
CA ILE A 676 3.78 -25.34 -16.56
C ILE A 676 5.09 -24.97 -15.85
N PRO A 677 5.04 -24.29 -14.69
CA PRO A 677 6.21 -24.06 -13.86
C PRO A 677 6.88 -25.37 -13.45
N LEU A 678 8.21 -25.39 -13.32
CA LEU A 678 8.95 -26.59 -12.88
C LEU A 678 8.46 -27.11 -11.52
N SER A 679 8.15 -26.21 -10.59
CA SER A 679 7.57 -26.55 -9.28
C SER A 679 6.26 -27.35 -9.42
N THR A 680 5.36 -26.89 -10.29
CA THR A 680 4.11 -27.59 -10.61
C THR A 680 4.36 -28.92 -11.33
N LEU A 681 5.33 -28.98 -12.25
CA LEU A 681 5.68 -30.22 -12.95
C LEU A 681 6.19 -31.29 -11.97
N HIS A 682 7.09 -30.92 -11.06
CA HIS A 682 7.61 -31.83 -10.03
C HIS A 682 6.50 -32.31 -9.10
N ALA A 683 5.58 -31.41 -8.70
CA ALA A 683 4.41 -31.74 -7.89
C ALA A 683 3.51 -32.79 -8.59
N LEU A 684 3.28 -32.64 -9.89
CA LEU A 684 2.53 -33.61 -10.70
C LEU A 684 3.26 -34.96 -10.80
N GLN A 685 4.57 -34.95 -11.04
CA GLN A 685 5.39 -36.16 -11.13
C GLN A 685 5.47 -36.91 -9.80
N HIS A 686 5.57 -36.19 -8.68
CA HIS A 686 5.56 -36.77 -7.33
C HIS A 686 4.22 -37.44 -7.03
N ALA A 687 3.10 -36.75 -7.27
CA ALA A 687 1.76 -37.30 -7.07
C ALA A 687 1.53 -38.58 -7.90
N LEU A 688 2.04 -38.62 -9.14
CA LEU A 688 2.02 -39.81 -9.99
C LEU A 688 2.85 -40.95 -9.41
N LYS A 689 4.05 -40.67 -8.89
CA LYS A 689 4.95 -41.68 -8.31
C LYS A 689 4.36 -42.31 -7.06
N GLU A 690 3.68 -41.53 -6.24
CA GLU A 690 2.98 -42.01 -5.03
C GLU A 690 1.65 -42.72 -5.34
N GLY A 691 1.15 -42.67 -6.59
CA GLY A 691 -0.17 -43.19 -6.95
C GLY A 691 -1.32 -42.41 -6.31
N ASN A 692 -1.11 -41.15 -5.95
CA ASN A 692 -2.09 -40.32 -5.27
C ASN A 692 -2.97 -39.55 -6.28
N GLU A 693 -3.96 -40.25 -6.84
CA GLU A 693 -4.88 -39.71 -7.85
C GLU A 693 -5.61 -38.44 -7.38
N ILE A 694 -5.92 -38.34 -6.08
CA ILE A 694 -6.60 -37.17 -5.50
C ILE A 694 -5.72 -35.93 -5.59
N VAL A 695 -4.45 -36.05 -5.17
CA VAL A 695 -3.51 -34.92 -5.24
C VAL A 695 -3.24 -34.54 -6.69
N LEU A 696 -3.14 -35.52 -7.58
CA LEU A 696 -2.97 -35.28 -9.02
C LEU A 696 -4.14 -34.47 -9.60
N LEU A 697 -5.39 -34.89 -9.34
CA LEU A 697 -6.59 -34.18 -9.78
C LEU A 697 -6.65 -32.76 -9.21
N ASN A 698 -6.29 -32.57 -7.94
CA ASN A 698 -6.27 -31.25 -7.31
C ASN A 698 -5.31 -30.28 -7.99
N ILE A 699 -4.10 -30.73 -8.34
CA ILE A 699 -3.11 -29.86 -9.01
C ILE A 699 -3.59 -29.49 -10.41
N LEU A 700 -4.10 -30.47 -11.17
CA LEU A 700 -4.58 -30.26 -12.54
C LEU A 700 -5.81 -29.34 -12.63
N THR A 701 -6.61 -29.28 -11.57
CA THR A 701 -7.84 -28.48 -11.51
C THR A 701 -7.68 -27.16 -10.74
N ASP A 702 -6.51 -26.91 -10.12
CA ASP A 702 -6.15 -25.63 -9.50
C ASP A 702 -5.53 -24.68 -10.53
N ASP A 703 -6.33 -23.73 -11.02
CA ASP A 703 -5.87 -22.68 -11.92
C ASP A 703 -4.64 -21.91 -11.37
N SER A 704 -4.46 -21.84 -10.04
CA SER A 704 -3.31 -21.16 -9.42
C SER A 704 -1.97 -21.86 -9.66
N CYS A 705 -1.99 -23.14 -10.04
CA CYS A 705 -0.79 -23.92 -10.40
C CYS A 705 -0.24 -23.56 -11.80
N PHE A 706 -1.03 -22.86 -12.63
CA PHE A 706 -0.69 -22.54 -14.01
C PHE A 706 -0.72 -21.01 -14.24
N PRO A 707 0.40 -20.37 -14.63
CA PRO A 707 0.51 -18.91 -14.81
C PRO A 707 -0.62 -18.26 -15.60
N GLN A 708 -0.96 -18.83 -16.75
CA GLN A 708 -2.00 -18.32 -17.65
C GLN A 708 -3.40 -18.45 -17.06
N LEU A 709 -3.71 -19.57 -16.41
CA LEU A 709 -5.01 -19.81 -15.78
C LEU A 709 -5.16 -18.97 -14.52
N ASN A 710 -4.11 -18.85 -13.70
CA ASN A 710 -4.12 -17.96 -12.54
C ASN A 710 -4.36 -16.50 -12.93
N ALA A 711 -3.69 -16.00 -13.97
CA ALA A 711 -3.87 -14.64 -14.45
C ALA A 711 -5.30 -14.41 -14.96
N SER A 712 -5.81 -15.31 -15.80
CA SER A 712 -7.19 -15.22 -16.33
C SER A 712 -8.25 -15.35 -15.23
N SER A 713 -8.19 -16.38 -14.38
CA SER A 713 -9.13 -16.58 -13.26
C SER A 713 -9.05 -15.45 -12.22
N THR A 714 -7.88 -14.84 -12.01
CA THR A 714 -7.77 -13.62 -11.20
C THR A 714 -8.46 -12.44 -11.86
N ARG A 715 -8.30 -12.25 -13.17
CA ARG A 715 -9.01 -11.19 -13.91
C ARG A 715 -10.53 -11.37 -13.86
N PHE A 716 -11.02 -12.60 -14.08
CA PHE A 716 -12.46 -12.91 -14.00
C PHE A 716 -13.03 -12.69 -12.61
N ARG A 717 -12.27 -12.96 -11.54
CA ARG A 717 -12.67 -12.63 -10.15
C ARG A 717 -12.74 -11.13 -9.91
N GLN A 718 -11.82 -10.33 -10.46
CA GLN A 718 -11.77 -8.88 -10.26
C GLN A 718 -12.95 -8.13 -10.89
N ILE A 719 -13.54 -8.67 -11.97
CA ILE A 719 -14.67 -8.05 -12.67
C ILE A 719 -16.04 -8.47 -12.10
N GLN A 720 -16.09 -9.46 -11.20
CA GLN A 720 -17.34 -9.86 -10.55
C GLN A 720 -17.92 -8.71 -9.74
N GLN A 721 -19.25 -8.62 -9.73
CA GLN A 721 -19.94 -7.70 -8.82
C GLN A 721 -19.79 -8.20 -7.38
N LYS A 722 -19.89 -7.27 -6.42
CA LYS A 722 -19.92 -7.62 -5.01
C LYS A 722 -21.26 -8.27 -4.69
N ALA A 723 -21.24 -9.28 -3.82
CA ALA A 723 -22.47 -9.81 -3.24
C ALA A 723 -23.05 -8.79 -2.26
N GLU A 724 -24.37 -8.67 -2.24
CA GLU A 724 -25.11 -7.71 -1.42
C GLU A 724 -26.37 -8.34 -0.82
N TYR A 725 -26.71 -7.91 0.39
CA TYR A 725 -28.01 -8.15 1.00
C TYR A 725 -29.06 -7.25 0.37
N ILE A 726 -30.23 -7.82 0.12
CA ILE A 726 -31.38 -7.15 -0.47
C ILE A 726 -32.67 -7.51 0.28
N ALA A 727 -33.63 -6.59 0.28
CA ALA A 727 -35.00 -6.87 0.68
C ALA A 727 -35.82 -7.22 -0.57
N THR A 728 -36.67 -8.25 -0.49
CA THR A 728 -37.54 -8.60 -1.63
C THR A 728 -38.69 -7.60 -1.76
N SER A 729 -39.09 -7.31 -3.01
CA SER A 729 -40.24 -6.46 -3.33
C SER A 729 -41.16 -7.15 -4.34
N SER A 730 -42.43 -6.73 -4.42
CA SER A 730 -43.43 -7.29 -5.36
C SER A 730 -43.04 -7.15 -6.82
N ASP A 731 -42.27 -6.11 -7.16
CA ASP A 731 -42.03 -5.67 -8.53
C ASP A 731 -40.69 -6.17 -9.09
N THR A 732 -39.92 -6.91 -8.29
CA THR A 732 -38.60 -7.43 -8.67
C THR A 732 -38.72 -8.76 -9.41
N GLU A 733 -38.21 -8.80 -10.65
CA GLU A 733 -38.11 -10.02 -11.45
C GLU A 733 -37.26 -11.09 -10.75
N ARG A 734 -37.60 -12.39 -10.91
CA ARG A 734 -36.88 -13.50 -10.25
C ARG A 734 -35.39 -13.54 -10.59
N GLU A 735 -35.00 -13.13 -11.80
CA GLU A 735 -33.59 -13.05 -12.21
C GLU A 735 -32.78 -12.05 -11.37
N SER A 736 -33.46 -11.09 -10.73
CA SER A 736 -32.84 -10.09 -9.86
C SER A 736 -32.31 -10.67 -8.55
N TYR A 737 -32.65 -11.91 -8.19
CA TYR A 737 -32.23 -12.57 -6.95
C TYR A 737 -31.04 -13.52 -7.12
N LEU A 738 -30.61 -13.74 -8.37
CA LEU A 738 -29.53 -14.66 -8.71
C LEU A 738 -28.24 -14.36 -7.92
N HIS A 739 -27.60 -15.42 -7.42
CA HIS A 739 -26.25 -15.36 -6.89
C HIS A 739 -25.26 -15.93 -7.91
N ASN A 740 -24.74 -15.09 -8.80
CA ASN A 740 -23.91 -15.49 -9.94
C ASN A 740 -22.71 -16.37 -9.54
N GLY A 741 -21.95 -16.00 -8.50
CA GLY A 741 -20.78 -16.77 -8.07
C GLY A 741 -21.10 -18.14 -7.47
N LEU A 742 -22.31 -18.34 -6.92
CA LEU A 742 -22.75 -19.62 -6.37
C LEU A 742 -23.55 -20.44 -7.38
N CYS A 743 -23.94 -19.84 -8.52
CA CYS A 743 -24.85 -20.44 -9.50
C CYS A 743 -26.18 -20.88 -8.87
N LEU A 744 -26.73 -20.05 -7.96
CA LEU A 744 -28.00 -20.32 -7.28
C LEU A 744 -29.05 -19.25 -7.60
N PRO A 745 -30.31 -19.63 -7.87
CA PRO A 745 -31.37 -18.68 -8.20
C PRO A 745 -31.77 -17.80 -7.01
N VAL A 746 -31.62 -18.31 -5.79
CA VAL A 746 -31.92 -17.61 -4.54
C VAL A 746 -30.95 -18.06 -3.46
N TYR A 747 -30.50 -17.14 -2.61
CA TYR A 747 -29.56 -17.41 -1.52
C TYR A 747 -29.75 -16.41 -0.37
N THR A 748 -29.40 -16.83 0.85
CA THR A 748 -29.35 -15.96 2.04
C THR A 748 -28.25 -16.44 2.98
N HIS A 749 -28.02 -15.73 4.09
CA HIS A 749 -27.17 -16.21 5.18
C HIS A 749 -28.02 -16.56 6.40
N PHE A 750 -27.82 -17.77 6.92
CA PHE A 750 -28.52 -18.36 8.05
C PHE A 750 -27.58 -19.15 8.99
N THR A 751 -26.49 -19.71 8.46
CA THR A 751 -25.65 -20.71 9.13
C THR A 751 -24.60 -20.17 10.11
N SER A 752 -24.58 -18.87 10.42
CA SER A 752 -23.58 -18.30 11.35
C SER A 752 -24.08 -17.11 12.20
N PRO A 753 -25.15 -17.30 12.98
CA PRO A 753 -25.79 -16.24 13.77
C PRO A 753 -24.95 -15.71 14.94
N LEU A 754 -23.92 -16.42 15.41
CA LEU A 754 -23.03 -15.91 16.46
C LEU A 754 -22.11 -14.80 15.95
N ARG A 755 -21.88 -14.74 14.62
CA ARG A 755 -20.95 -13.82 13.97
C ARG A 755 -21.55 -12.94 12.88
N ARG A 756 -22.82 -13.13 12.49
CA ARG A 756 -23.50 -12.30 11.49
C ARG A 756 -24.92 -11.95 11.94
N TYR A 757 -25.26 -10.68 11.93
CA TYR A 757 -26.59 -10.20 12.31
C TYR A 757 -27.66 -10.56 11.27
N ALA A 758 -27.28 -10.67 9.99
CA ALA A 758 -28.17 -11.12 8.92
C ALA A 758 -28.83 -12.47 9.24
N ASP A 759 -28.04 -13.41 9.76
CA ASP A 759 -28.49 -14.74 10.13
C ASP A 759 -29.50 -14.68 11.30
N ILE A 760 -29.31 -13.79 12.28
CA ILE A 760 -30.28 -13.58 13.38
C ILE A 760 -31.63 -13.07 12.83
N ILE A 761 -31.59 -12.12 11.88
CA ILE A 761 -32.81 -11.62 11.21
C ILE A 761 -33.51 -12.76 10.46
N VAL A 762 -32.77 -13.55 9.69
CA VAL A 762 -33.31 -14.70 8.94
C VAL A 762 -33.89 -15.76 9.89
N GLN A 763 -33.23 -16.03 11.04
CA GLN A 763 -33.79 -16.93 12.06
C GLN A 763 -35.12 -16.43 12.61
N ARG A 764 -35.26 -15.11 12.85
CA ARG A 764 -36.54 -14.51 13.29
C ARG A 764 -37.62 -14.63 12.23
N MET A 765 -37.28 -14.34 10.98
CA MET A 765 -38.19 -14.54 9.84
C MET A 765 -38.64 -16.00 9.75
N LEU A 766 -37.71 -16.95 9.88
CA LEU A 766 -38.04 -18.37 9.84
C LEU A 766 -38.92 -18.79 11.02
N ARG A 767 -38.55 -18.39 12.23
CA ARG A 767 -39.30 -18.72 13.45
C ARG A 767 -40.71 -18.17 13.42
N SER A 768 -40.94 -17.03 12.77
CA SER A 768 -42.29 -16.46 12.57
C SER A 768 -43.26 -17.45 11.93
N PHE A 769 -42.77 -18.29 10.98
CA PHE A 769 -43.57 -19.36 10.39
C PHE A 769 -43.78 -20.54 11.36
N LEU A 770 -42.74 -20.91 12.12
CA LEU A 770 -42.79 -22.06 13.04
C LEU A 770 -43.73 -21.82 14.22
N ILE A 771 -43.84 -20.58 14.69
CA ILE A 771 -44.71 -20.19 15.81
C ILE A 771 -46.00 -19.47 15.37
N SER A 772 -46.22 -19.34 14.06
CA SER A 772 -47.38 -18.64 13.47
C SER A 772 -47.57 -17.20 13.99
N GLN A 773 -46.48 -16.42 14.06
CA GLN A 773 -46.48 -15.02 14.47
C GLN A 773 -45.99 -14.10 13.33
N SER A 774 -46.22 -12.79 13.47
CA SER A 774 -45.59 -11.79 12.60
C SER A 774 -44.06 -11.85 12.73
N CYS A 775 -43.35 -11.68 11.62
CA CYS A 775 -41.88 -11.64 11.63
C CYS A 775 -41.31 -10.38 12.31
N GLY A 776 -42.15 -9.38 12.59
CA GLY A 776 -41.76 -8.15 13.28
C GLY A 776 -40.93 -7.17 12.44
N TYR A 777 -40.82 -7.40 11.13
CA TYR A 777 -40.08 -6.54 10.21
C TYR A 777 -40.96 -6.09 9.05
N SER A 778 -40.95 -4.80 8.76
CA SER A 778 -41.51 -4.22 7.53
C SER A 778 -40.47 -4.22 6.39
N HIS A 779 -40.94 -4.13 5.15
CA HIS A 779 -40.06 -4.02 3.97
C HIS A 779 -39.01 -2.91 4.11
N LYS A 780 -39.43 -1.71 4.55
CA LYS A 780 -38.55 -0.55 4.73
C LYS A 780 -37.48 -0.77 5.80
N GLU A 781 -37.81 -1.49 6.86
CA GLU A 781 -36.83 -1.84 7.91
C GLU A 781 -35.80 -2.83 7.39
N VAL A 782 -36.22 -3.86 6.65
CA VAL A 782 -35.29 -4.83 6.04
C VAL A 782 -34.39 -4.14 5.02
N GLU A 783 -34.94 -3.25 4.19
CA GLU A 783 -34.17 -2.46 3.23
C GLU A 783 -33.11 -1.58 3.93
N PHE A 784 -33.48 -0.93 5.04
CA PHE A 784 -32.54 -0.17 5.86
C PHE A 784 -31.45 -1.07 6.47
N LEU A 785 -31.81 -2.24 6.98
CA LEU A 785 -30.88 -3.22 7.53
C LEU A 785 -29.92 -3.75 6.46
N CYS A 786 -30.38 -4.01 5.23
CA CYS A 786 -29.53 -4.39 4.10
C CYS A 786 -28.41 -3.37 3.88
N HIS A 787 -28.71 -2.08 3.96
CA HIS A 787 -27.69 -1.04 3.83
C HIS A 787 -26.61 -1.13 4.91
N ILE A 788 -27.01 -1.33 6.17
CA ILE A 788 -26.08 -1.50 7.30
C ILE A 788 -25.24 -2.76 7.11
N LEU A 789 -25.88 -3.89 6.81
CA LEU A 789 -25.23 -5.19 6.64
C LEU A 789 -24.21 -5.18 5.48
N ASN A 790 -24.54 -4.52 4.36
CA ASN A 790 -23.64 -4.35 3.23
C ASN A 790 -22.43 -3.48 3.59
N GLY A 791 -22.65 -2.38 4.31
CA GLY A 791 -21.57 -1.53 4.82
C GLY A 791 -20.64 -2.28 5.78
N ALA A 792 -21.20 -3.01 6.74
CA ALA A 792 -20.46 -3.82 7.70
C ALA A 792 -19.64 -4.93 7.02
N ALA A 793 -20.24 -5.65 6.05
CA ALA A 793 -19.55 -6.69 5.28
C ALA A 793 -18.37 -6.15 4.47
N GLN A 794 -18.55 -4.98 3.84
CA GLN A 794 -17.46 -4.32 3.12
C GLN A 794 -16.35 -3.85 4.08
N ASN A 795 -16.71 -3.30 5.23
CA ASN A 795 -15.77 -2.84 6.24
C ASN A 795 -14.90 -3.97 6.77
N ALA A 796 -15.52 -5.07 7.19
CA ALA A 796 -14.83 -6.26 7.69
C ALA A 796 -13.87 -6.86 6.65
N LYS A 797 -14.34 -7.08 5.42
CA LYS A 797 -13.50 -7.60 4.33
C LYS A 797 -12.31 -6.69 4.02
N SER A 798 -12.51 -5.38 4.10
CA SER A 798 -11.42 -4.42 3.91
C SER A 798 -10.41 -4.47 5.05
N PHE A 799 -10.87 -4.54 6.30
CA PHE A 799 -10.01 -4.65 7.47
C PHE A 799 -9.18 -5.94 7.45
N GLU A 800 -9.84 -7.09 7.28
CA GLU A 800 -9.20 -8.41 7.20
C GLU A 800 -8.13 -8.46 6.11
N LYS A 801 -8.44 -7.93 4.91
CA LYS A 801 -7.48 -7.86 3.81
C LYS A 801 -6.27 -6.99 4.15
N LYS A 802 -6.48 -5.83 4.77
CA LYS A 802 -5.38 -4.94 5.18
C LYS A 802 -4.56 -5.53 6.33
N MET A 803 -5.19 -6.24 7.27
CA MET A 803 -4.49 -6.96 8.34
C MET A 803 -3.63 -8.11 7.79
N LYS A 804 -4.15 -8.91 6.84
CA LYS A 804 -3.34 -9.93 6.13
C LYS A 804 -2.15 -9.30 5.41
N ALA A 805 -2.37 -8.18 4.70
CA ALA A 805 -1.28 -7.45 4.04
C ALA A 805 -0.27 -6.87 5.05
N LEU A 806 -0.72 -6.38 6.19
CA LEU A 806 0.14 -5.89 7.27
C LEU A 806 1.03 -7.00 7.83
N LYS A 807 0.47 -8.19 8.08
CA LYS A 807 1.22 -9.35 8.55
C LYS A 807 2.33 -9.75 7.57
N LEU A 808 2.02 -9.82 6.27
CA LEU A 808 3.04 -10.06 5.23
C LEU A 808 4.11 -8.98 5.22
N ALA A 809 3.73 -7.72 5.38
CA ALA A 809 4.69 -6.63 5.40
C ALA A 809 5.60 -6.69 6.63
N ASP A 810 5.05 -7.08 7.79
CA ASP A 810 5.79 -7.29 9.03
C ASP A 810 6.78 -8.46 8.88
N GLU A 811 6.38 -9.56 8.26
CA GLU A 811 7.28 -10.67 7.90
C GLU A 811 8.43 -10.18 7.00
N TYR A 812 8.13 -9.29 6.04
CA TYR A 812 9.14 -8.72 5.14
C TYR A 812 10.07 -7.70 5.81
N THR A 813 9.73 -7.18 7.00
CA THR A 813 10.70 -6.39 7.78
C THR A 813 11.89 -7.23 8.22
N GLN A 814 11.68 -8.54 8.40
CA GLN A 814 12.72 -9.46 8.85
C GLN A 814 13.66 -9.89 7.74
N SER A 815 13.14 -10.20 6.54
CA SER A 815 13.91 -10.48 5.33
C SER A 815 13.03 -10.31 4.08
N SER A 816 13.61 -9.84 2.97
CA SER A 816 12.88 -9.79 1.70
C SER A 816 12.61 -11.20 1.19
N GLN A 817 11.48 -11.39 0.51
CA GLN A 817 11.03 -12.72 0.10
C GLN A 817 10.96 -12.83 -1.42
N GLN A 818 11.50 -13.92 -1.96
CA GLN A 818 11.51 -14.19 -3.39
C GLN A 818 10.24 -14.94 -3.79
N TYR A 819 9.62 -14.52 -4.90
CA TYR A 819 8.46 -15.19 -5.47
C TYR A 819 8.52 -15.26 -6.99
N GLU A 820 7.83 -16.25 -7.55
CA GLU A 820 7.51 -16.28 -8.97
C GLU A 820 6.24 -15.46 -9.25
N ALA A 821 6.35 -14.55 -10.20
CA ALA A 821 5.28 -13.67 -10.65
C ALA A 821 5.07 -13.81 -12.16
N VAL A 822 3.86 -13.51 -12.61
CA VAL A 822 3.42 -13.62 -13.98
C VAL A 822 3.12 -12.22 -14.50
N VAL A 823 3.62 -11.89 -15.69
CA VAL A 823 3.26 -10.64 -16.37
C VAL A 823 1.78 -10.67 -16.73
N ALA A 824 0.97 -9.94 -15.95
CA ALA A 824 -0.48 -9.91 -16.08
C ALA A 824 -0.94 -8.82 -17.05
N SER A 825 -0.24 -7.69 -17.08
CA SER A 825 -0.37 -6.68 -18.13
C SER A 825 0.97 -6.00 -18.37
N ASN A 826 1.23 -5.65 -19.63
CA ASN A 826 2.38 -4.88 -20.04
C ASN A 826 1.90 -3.82 -21.04
N ASN A 827 1.94 -2.55 -20.62
CA ASN A 827 1.64 -1.41 -21.50
C ASN A 827 2.83 -0.44 -21.54
N LYS A 828 2.79 0.59 -22.40
CA LYS A 828 3.90 1.54 -22.59
C LYS A 828 4.30 2.32 -21.32
N VAL A 829 3.48 2.30 -20.26
CA VAL A 829 3.67 3.11 -19.05
C VAL A 829 3.95 2.26 -17.82
N GLU A 830 3.23 1.14 -17.64
CA GLU A 830 3.24 0.30 -16.45
C GLU A 830 3.18 -1.19 -16.80
N ILE A 831 3.80 -1.99 -15.93
CA ILE A 831 3.73 -3.44 -15.92
C ILE A 831 3.02 -3.86 -14.63
N GLU A 832 2.06 -4.78 -14.76
CA GLU A 832 1.36 -5.41 -13.63
C GLU A 832 1.77 -6.87 -13.48
N MET A 833 2.10 -7.23 -12.25
CA MET A 833 2.43 -8.59 -11.85
C MET A 833 1.23 -9.27 -11.19
N SER A 834 1.00 -10.53 -11.56
CA SER A 834 0.13 -11.45 -10.83
C SER A 834 0.98 -12.52 -10.16
N PHE A 835 0.60 -12.95 -8.96
CA PHE A 835 1.37 -13.93 -8.19
C PHE A 835 0.64 -15.27 -8.18
N LEU A 836 1.39 -16.36 -8.32
CA LEU A 836 0.87 -17.72 -8.17
C LEU A 836 0.50 -17.99 -6.71
N ASN A 837 1.32 -17.51 -5.77
CA ASN A 837 1.03 -17.59 -4.34
C ASN A 837 -0.24 -16.78 -3.99
N LYS A 838 -1.21 -17.47 -3.37
CA LYS A 838 -2.51 -16.92 -2.98
C LYS A 838 -2.41 -15.91 -1.85
N GLU A 839 -1.48 -16.05 -0.92
CA GLU A 839 -1.26 -15.10 0.17
C GLU A 839 -0.96 -13.71 -0.40
N LEU A 840 -0.22 -13.65 -1.51
CA LEU A 840 0.11 -12.41 -2.21
C LEU A 840 -1.09 -11.80 -2.96
N LYS A 841 -2.24 -12.48 -3.05
CA LYS A 841 -3.47 -11.90 -3.62
C LYS A 841 -4.03 -10.77 -2.75
N VAL A 842 -3.73 -10.74 -1.45
CA VAL A 842 -4.15 -9.66 -0.54
C VAL A 842 -3.46 -8.33 -0.85
N ILE A 843 -2.29 -8.38 -1.49
CA ILE A 843 -1.51 -7.20 -1.83
C ILE A 843 -2.33 -6.30 -2.79
N PRO A 844 -2.45 -4.99 -2.49
CA PRO A 844 -3.16 -4.06 -3.36
C PRO A 844 -2.57 -4.03 -4.77
N VAL A 845 -3.43 -3.94 -5.80
CA VAL A 845 -2.99 -3.88 -7.22
C VAL A 845 -2.00 -2.73 -7.47
N LYS A 846 -2.11 -1.62 -6.73
CA LYS A 846 -1.16 -0.49 -6.78
C LYS A 846 0.28 -0.84 -6.34
N ASN A 847 0.46 -1.93 -5.60
CA ASN A 847 1.76 -2.40 -5.13
C ASN A 847 2.30 -3.58 -5.95
N LYS A 848 1.48 -4.13 -6.86
CA LYS A 848 1.86 -5.15 -7.85
C LYS A 848 2.25 -4.54 -9.20
N ARG A 849 2.24 -3.21 -9.29
CA ARG A 849 2.54 -2.45 -10.51
C ARG A 849 3.76 -1.58 -10.31
N PHE A 850 4.57 -1.49 -11.35
CA PHE A 850 5.65 -0.52 -11.45
C PHE A 850 5.68 0.09 -12.85
N LYS A 851 6.25 1.28 -12.96
CA LYS A 851 6.35 1.98 -14.24
C LYS A 851 7.48 1.40 -15.06
N VAL A 852 7.31 1.29 -16.38
CA VAL A 852 8.33 0.79 -17.31
C VAL A 852 9.64 1.57 -17.17
N ARG A 853 9.56 2.90 -16.95
CA ARG A 853 10.74 3.76 -16.70
C ARG A 853 11.59 3.32 -15.50
N ASN A 854 11.01 2.59 -14.54
CA ASN A 854 11.72 2.07 -13.37
C ASN A 854 12.59 0.86 -13.71
N LEU A 855 12.49 0.30 -14.92
CA LEU A 855 13.44 -0.68 -15.43
C LEU A 855 14.74 -0.04 -15.93
N GLN A 856 14.80 1.28 -16.11
CA GLN A 856 15.96 1.97 -16.69
C GLN A 856 16.46 1.31 -17.99
N CYS A 857 15.55 1.00 -18.91
CA CYS A 857 15.89 0.41 -20.21
C CYS A 857 15.79 1.43 -21.34
N ARG A 858 16.43 1.12 -22.47
CA ARG A 858 16.09 1.70 -23.77
C ARG A 858 15.04 0.80 -24.42
N THR A 859 13.92 1.38 -24.81
CA THR A 859 12.91 0.66 -25.62
C THR A 859 13.36 0.70 -27.08
N ILE A 860 13.59 -0.46 -27.69
CA ILE A 860 14.07 -0.54 -29.08
C ILE A 860 12.92 -0.26 -30.05
N GLU A 861 11.70 -0.70 -29.71
CA GLU A 861 10.46 -0.52 -30.49
C GLU A 861 9.24 -0.49 -29.56
N SER A 862 8.34 0.48 -29.72
CA SER A 862 7.23 0.66 -28.76
C SER A 862 6.11 -0.39 -28.86
N GLU A 863 6.08 -1.19 -29.92
CA GLU A 863 5.07 -2.23 -30.16
C GLU A 863 5.55 -3.64 -29.82
N SER A 864 6.85 -3.93 -29.91
CA SER A 864 7.40 -5.29 -29.73
C SER A 864 7.71 -5.67 -28.28
N GLN A 865 7.46 -4.78 -27.31
CA GLN A 865 7.72 -5.00 -25.87
C GLN A 865 9.16 -5.47 -25.59
N LEU A 866 10.10 -5.05 -26.44
CA LEU A 866 11.52 -5.39 -26.38
C LEU A 866 12.29 -4.28 -25.65
N TYR A 867 12.94 -4.67 -24.56
CA TYR A 867 13.69 -3.81 -23.66
C TYR A 867 15.18 -4.10 -23.78
N SER A 868 16.02 -3.06 -23.70
CA SER A 868 17.47 -3.21 -23.80
C SER A 868 18.23 -2.42 -22.73
N TRP A 869 19.28 -3.03 -22.18
CA TRP A 869 20.16 -2.48 -21.17
C TRP A 869 21.62 -2.64 -21.58
N ASN A 870 22.42 -1.61 -21.31
CA ASN A 870 23.87 -1.68 -21.45
C ASN A 870 24.44 -1.76 -20.04
N VAL A 871 25.06 -2.88 -19.69
CA VAL A 871 25.52 -3.17 -18.34
C VAL A 871 27.00 -3.51 -18.37
N THR A 872 27.75 -3.01 -17.38
CA THR A 872 29.13 -3.44 -17.12
C THR A 872 29.14 -4.41 -15.95
N LEU A 873 29.59 -5.63 -16.19
CA LEU A 873 29.67 -6.73 -15.22
C LEU A 873 31.13 -6.92 -14.81
N ILE A 874 31.38 -7.10 -13.50
CA ILE A 874 32.71 -7.26 -12.90
C ILE A 874 32.66 -8.43 -11.92
N SER A 875 33.64 -9.33 -11.94
CA SER A 875 33.77 -10.42 -10.95
C SER A 875 34.99 -10.21 -10.07
N PHE A 876 34.83 -10.45 -8.76
CA PHE A 876 35.91 -10.44 -7.77
C PHE A 876 36.45 -11.84 -7.40
N ASP A 877 35.92 -12.90 -7.99
CA ASP A 877 36.39 -14.26 -7.71
C ASP A 877 37.62 -14.60 -8.57
N GLU A 878 38.76 -14.84 -7.92
CA GLU A 878 40.03 -15.20 -8.57
C GLU A 878 40.11 -16.70 -8.94
N ASN A 879 39.22 -17.55 -8.39
CA ASN A 879 39.26 -19.01 -8.54
C ASN A 879 37.95 -19.63 -9.06
N SER A 880 36.96 -18.83 -9.44
CA SER A 880 35.76 -19.34 -10.09
C SER A 880 35.45 -18.61 -11.39
N SER A 881 35.11 -19.40 -12.41
CA SER A 881 34.37 -18.90 -13.55
C SER A 881 33.15 -18.14 -13.04
N PHE A 882 32.79 -17.03 -13.72
CA PHE A 882 31.51 -16.36 -13.52
C PHE A 882 30.39 -17.43 -13.43
N PRO A 883 29.28 -17.19 -12.70
CA PRO A 883 28.39 -18.25 -12.22
C PRO A 883 27.65 -18.96 -13.37
N TYR A 884 28.22 -20.04 -13.90
CA TYR A 884 27.65 -20.79 -15.02
C TYR A 884 27.89 -22.28 -14.91
N ASP A 885 27.25 -22.88 -13.91
CA ASP A 885 26.74 -24.23 -14.07
C ASP A 885 25.29 -24.21 -13.62
N TYR A 886 24.39 -24.21 -14.61
CA TYR A 886 23.07 -24.80 -14.44
C TYR A 886 23.19 -26.24 -14.95
N GLU A 887 24.05 -27.04 -14.31
CA GLU A 887 23.89 -28.48 -14.43
C GLU A 887 22.58 -28.85 -13.74
N GLY A 888 21.71 -29.51 -14.49
CA GLY A 888 20.42 -29.95 -14.00
C GLY A 888 20.62 -30.69 -12.69
N ILE A 889 19.80 -30.34 -11.70
CA ILE A 889 19.75 -31.06 -10.43
C ILE A 889 19.43 -32.52 -10.77
N SER A 890 20.42 -33.42 -10.70
CA SER A 890 20.15 -34.83 -10.46
C SER A 890 19.86 -34.94 -8.97
N PHE A 891 18.57 -34.97 -8.63
CA PHE A 891 18.17 -35.27 -7.26
C PHE A 891 18.56 -36.73 -6.98
N ASN A 892 19.47 -36.95 -6.03
CA ASN A 892 19.51 -38.23 -5.34
C ASN A 892 18.19 -38.38 -4.59
N VAL A 893 17.36 -39.29 -5.10
CA VAL A 893 16.06 -39.68 -4.55
C VAL A 893 16.30 -40.39 -3.21
N GLY A 894 16.52 -39.64 -2.14
CA GLY A 894 16.86 -40.23 -0.83
C GLY A 894 16.52 -39.38 0.39
N GLU A 895 16.40 -38.05 0.27
CA GLU A 895 16.06 -37.20 1.41
C GLU A 895 14.63 -36.66 1.31
N ALA A 896 13.90 -36.79 2.42
CA ALA A 896 12.50 -36.41 2.53
C ALA A 896 12.32 -34.91 2.27
N VAL A 897 11.62 -34.59 1.18
CA VAL A 897 11.10 -33.24 0.93
C VAL A 897 10.09 -32.91 2.05
N PRO A 898 10.10 -31.72 2.66
CA PRO A 898 9.16 -31.36 3.72
C PRO A 898 7.71 -31.58 3.28
N HIS A 899 6.88 -32.13 4.18
CA HIS A 899 5.45 -32.39 3.94
C HIS A 899 4.59 -31.14 3.61
N ASP A 900 5.16 -29.93 3.69
CA ASP A 900 4.53 -28.67 3.30
C ASP A 900 4.87 -28.31 1.83
N TRP A 901 3.91 -28.48 0.93
CA TRP A 901 4.09 -28.21 -0.51
C TRP A 901 4.24 -26.72 -0.84
N THR A 902 3.91 -25.82 0.10
CA THR A 902 4.21 -24.38 0.03
C THR A 902 5.70 -24.10 0.24
N ALA A 903 6.42 -24.95 0.97
CA ALA A 903 7.86 -24.85 1.17
C ALA A 903 8.67 -25.26 -0.09
N ALA A 904 8.04 -25.92 -1.07
CA ALA A 904 8.66 -26.20 -2.37
C ALA A 904 9.02 -24.93 -3.16
N TYR A 905 8.50 -23.76 -2.77
CA TYR A 905 8.87 -22.45 -3.32
C TYR A 905 10.08 -21.80 -2.61
N SER A 906 10.61 -22.41 -1.55
CA SER A 906 11.83 -22.00 -0.85
C SER A 906 12.80 -23.18 -0.76
N VAL A 907 13.61 -23.40 -1.80
CA VAL A 907 14.59 -24.50 -1.82
C VAL A 907 15.94 -24.01 -1.27
N PRO A 908 16.54 -24.64 -0.24
CA PRO A 908 17.93 -24.43 0.16
C PRO A 908 18.88 -25.24 -0.73
N PHE A 909 20.00 -24.65 -1.17
CA PHE A 909 21.04 -25.31 -1.96
C PHE A 909 22.27 -25.64 -1.10
N SER A 910 22.82 -26.85 -1.23
CA SER A 910 24.06 -27.31 -0.57
C SER A 910 25.19 -27.64 -1.58
N THR A 911 26.42 -27.58 -1.06
CA THR A 911 27.79 -27.42 -1.63
C THR A 911 28.43 -28.59 -2.40
N MET A 912 29.35 -28.33 -3.37
CA MET A 912 30.82 -28.67 -3.31
C MET A 912 31.70 -28.43 -4.60
N THR A 913 32.88 -27.84 -4.36
CA THR A 913 34.32 -27.89 -4.85
C THR A 913 34.89 -28.16 -6.28
N PHE A 914 35.77 -27.20 -6.68
CA PHE A 914 37.13 -27.17 -7.31
C PHE A 914 37.50 -27.85 -8.65
N PHE A 915 38.16 -27.09 -9.56
CA PHE A 915 39.42 -27.45 -10.28
C PHE A 915 40.15 -26.22 -10.88
N LYS A 916 41.37 -26.45 -11.40
CA LYS A 916 42.63 -25.64 -11.37
C LYS A 916 42.83 -24.53 -12.43
N GLN A 917 43.78 -23.64 -12.06
CA GLN A 917 44.41 -22.49 -12.75
C GLN A 917 45.02 -22.75 -14.15
N SER A 918 44.99 -21.72 -14.99
CA SER A 918 45.92 -21.46 -16.11
C SER A 918 46.11 -19.94 -16.30
N GLU A 919 47.25 -19.50 -16.85
CA GLU A 919 47.79 -18.13 -16.85
C GLU A 919 47.69 -17.41 -18.22
N LYS A 920 46.96 -16.27 -18.32
CA LYS A 920 47.48 -14.90 -18.64
C LYS A 920 46.37 -13.93 -19.12
N PRO A 921 46.09 -12.81 -18.41
CA PRO A 921 45.03 -11.88 -18.77
C PRO A 921 45.48 -10.76 -19.71
N ASP A 922 44.61 -10.27 -20.59
CA ASP A 922 44.46 -8.84 -20.97
C ASP A 922 43.67 -8.66 -22.29
N MET A 923 42.34 -8.63 -22.26
CA MET A 923 41.52 -7.96 -23.30
C MET A 923 40.11 -7.58 -22.81
N LEU A 924 39.53 -6.49 -23.35
CA LEU A 924 38.14 -6.07 -23.16
C LEU A 924 37.21 -6.74 -24.16
N GLN A 925 36.03 -7.18 -23.71
CA GLN A 925 35.03 -7.83 -24.57
C GLN A 925 33.67 -7.13 -24.53
N GLU A 926 33.09 -6.89 -25.72
CA GLU A 926 31.72 -6.40 -25.91
C GLU A 926 30.82 -7.55 -26.40
N MET A 927 29.69 -7.78 -25.75
CA MET A 927 28.77 -8.87 -26.08
C MET A 927 27.31 -8.41 -26.16
N THR A 928 26.52 -9.04 -27.02
CA THR A 928 25.07 -8.81 -27.12
C THR A 928 24.30 -10.10 -26.82
N HIS A 929 23.36 -10.02 -25.88
CA HIS A 929 22.54 -11.15 -25.43
C HIS A 929 21.08 -10.88 -25.75
N ASN A 930 20.46 -11.76 -26.55
CA ASN A 930 19.02 -11.76 -26.77
C ASN A 930 18.40 -12.82 -25.87
N VAL A 931 17.70 -12.37 -24.82
CA VAL A 931 17.16 -13.25 -23.78
C VAL A 931 15.64 -13.24 -23.82
N LYS A 932 15.04 -14.44 -23.83
CA LYS A 932 13.64 -14.62 -23.48
C LYS A 932 13.57 -14.92 -21.98
N ILE A 933 12.62 -14.32 -21.26
CA ILE A 933 12.54 -14.48 -19.81
C ILE A 933 12.30 -15.95 -19.46
N SER A 934 13.32 -16.55 -18.85
CA SER A 934 13.39 -17.84 -18.15
C SER A 934 13.11 -19.16 -18.91
N PRO A 935 13.94 -20.20 -18.70
CA PRO A 935 13.64 -21.61 -18.98
C PRO A 935 13.05 -22.38 -17.78
N THR A 936 12.49 -21.69 -16.77
CA THR A 936 11.94 -22.31 -15.54
C THR A 936 10.54 -22.91 -15.69
N ALA A 937 10.07 -23.08 -16.92
CA ALA A 937 8.77 -23.66 -17.21
C ALA A 937 8.85 -24.50 -18.50
N THR A 938 8.00 -25.52 -18.56
CA THR A 938 7.75 -26.29 -19.79
C THR A 938 6.40 -25.90 -20.37
N GLU A 939 6.11 -26.35 -21.58
CA GLU A 939 4.85 -26.08 -22.27
C GLU A 939 4.08 -27.37 -22.52
N LEU A 940 2.78 -27.35 -22.24
CA LEU A 940 1.86 -28.43 -22.54
C LEU A 940 0.97 -28.02 -23.73
N SER A 941 1.04 -28.81 -24.80
CA SER A 941 0.30 -28.51 -26.03
C SER A 941 -1.21 -28.71 -25.85
N PRO A 942 -2.04 -28.00 -26.63
CA PRO A 942 -3.49 -28.17 -26.60
C PRO A 942 -3.95 -29.63 -26.80
N ALA A 943 -3.27 -30.37 -27.68
CA ALA A 943 -3.58 -31.78 -27.96
C ALA A 943 -3.33 -32.67 -26.74
N LYS A 944 -2.21 -32.47 -26.03
CA LYS A 944 -1.91 -33.22 -24.79
C LYS A 944 -2.88 -32.85 -23.67
N TRP A 945 -3.30 -31.59 -23.55
CA TRP A 945 -4.30 -31.19 -22.54
C TRP A 945 -5.65 -31.87 -22.75
N LYS A 946 -6.05 -32.15 -23.99
CA LYS A 946 -7.31 -32.88 -24.25
C LYS A 946 -7.35 -34.23 -23.52
N GLN A 947 -6.22 -34.96 -23.52
CA GLN A 947 -6.07 -36.22 -22.78
C GLN A 947 -6.07 -36.00 -21.26
N VAL A 948 -5.43 -34.92 -20.78
CA VAL A 948 -5.50 -34.51 -19.36
C VAL A 948 -6.95 -34.26 -18.93
N LYS A 949 -7.75 -33.61 -19.78
CA LYS A 949 -9.16 -33.33 -19.50
C LYS A 949 -10.00 -34.61 -19.40
N GLU A 950 -9.74 -35.60 -20.25
CA GLU A 950 -10.38 -36.92 -20.17
C GLU A 950 -10.09 -37.60 -18.83
N PHE A 951 -8.85 -37.53 -18.33
CA PHE A 951 -8.51 -38.00 -16.99
C PHE A 951 -9.25 -37.24 -15.87
N ILE A 952 -9.33 -35.90 -15.95
CA ILE A 952 -10.05 -35.09 -14.95
C ILE A 952 -11.54 -35.49 -14.88
N GLN A 953 -12.16 -35.75 -16.03
CA GLN A 953 -13.57 -36.12 -16.11
C GLN A 953 -13.82 -37.58 -15.67
N HIS A 954 -12.87 -38.47 -15.98
CA HIS A 954 -12.97 -39.90 -15.73
C HIS A 954 -11.63 -40.46 -15.20
N PRO A 955 -11.36 -40.32 -13.88
CA PRO A 955 -10.16 -40.88 -13.28
C PRO A 955 -10.27 -42.42 -13.23
N CYS A 956 -9.57 -43.10 -14.12
CA CYS A 956 -9.46 -44.55 -14.16
C CYS A 956 -7.99 -44.97 -14.39
N LYS A 957 -7.67 -46.24 -14.12
CA LYS A 957 -6.30 -46.77 -14.25
C LYS A 957 -5.71 -46.59 -15.65
N GLU A 958 -6.53 -46.73 -16.69
CA GLU A 958 -6.11 -46.54 -18.09
C GLU A 958 -5.72 -45.09 -18.37
N ASN A 959 -6.56 -44.14 -17.95
CA ASN A 959 -6.29 -42.71 -18.10
C ASN A 959 -5.10 -42.26 -17.23
N LEU A 960 -4.90 -42.88 -16.06
CA LEU A 960 -3.73 -42.64 -15.21
C LEU A 960 -2.42 -43.07 -15.90
N ALA A 961 -2.42 -44.21 -16.60
CA ALA A 961 -1.25 -44.66 -17.36
C ALA A 961 -0.92 -43.69 -18.52
N GLN A 962 -1.93 -43.17 -19.21
CA GLN A 962 -1.73 -42.12 -20.22
C GLN A 962 -1.14 -40.84 -19.62
N MET A 963 -1.61 -40.43 -18.43
CA MET A 963 -1.06 -39.28 -17.70
C MET A 963 0.42 -39.46 -17.35
N GLN A 964 0.85 -40.67 -16.96
CA GLN A 964 2.26 -40.98 -16.72
C GLN A 964 3.10 -40.77 -17.97
N VAL A 965 2.62 -41.19 -19.15
CA VAL A 965 3.32 -40.99 -20.42
C VAL A 965 3.41 -39.50 -20.77
N ILE A 966 2.32 -38.74 -20.64
CA ILE A 966 2.28 -37.31 -20.98
C ILE A 966 3.25 -36.52 -20.11
N LEU A 967 3.19 -36.71 -18.78
CA LEU A 967 3.99 -35.97 -17.81
C LEU A 967 5.44 -36.46 -17.76
N GLY A 968 5.70 -37.74 -18.06
CA GLY A 968 7.04 -38.29 -18.22
C GLY A 968 7.76 -37.77 -19.47
N ALA A 969 7.03 -37.48 -20.55
CA ALA A 969 7.58 -36.92 -21.79
C ALA A 969 7.80 -35.39 -21.73
N LEU A 970 7.39 -34.71 -20.65
CA LEU A 970 7.71 -33.31 -20.43
C LEU A 970 9.14 -33.20 -19.88
N GLU A 971 10.13 -33.37 -20.74
CA GLU A 971 11.53 -33.12 -20.38
C GLU A 971 11.80 -31.62 -20.27
N VAL A 972 12.62 -31.24 -19.28
CA VAL A 972 13.20 -29.91 -19.22
C VAL A 972 14.20 -29.84 -20.36
N LYS A 973 13.83 -29.17 -21.46
CA LYS A 973 14.84 -28.65 -22.38
C LYS A 973 15.63 -27.63 -21.57
N SER A 974 16.74 -28.05 -20.97
CA SER A 974 17.71 -27.12 -20.44
C SER A 974 18.18 -26.30 -21.63
N SER A 975 17.57 -25.13 -21.83
CA SER A 975 18.26 -24.13 -22.61
C SER A 975 19.49 -23.84 -21.77
N LYS A 976 20.63 -24.43 -22.14
CA LYS A 976 21.92 -23.85 -21.80
C LYS A 976 21.85 -22.43 -22.34
N GLN A 977 21.38 -21.48 -21.54
CA GLN A 977 21.57 -20.08 -21.86
C GLN A 977 23.09 -19.95 -21.87
N ALA A 978 23.64 -19.84 -23.08
CA ALA A 978 25.06 -19.68 -23.26
C ALA A 978 25.47 -18.52 -22.38
N SER A 979 26.35 -18.82 -21.45
CA SER A 979 26.91 -17.82 -20.59
C SER A 979 27.61 -16.77 -21.46
N PRO A 980 27.54 -15.47 -21.13
CA PRO A 980 28.49 -14.49 -21.64
C PRO A 980 29.96 -14.96 -21.47
N PHE A 981 30.21 -15.88 -20.54
CA PHE A 981 31.53 -16.31 -20.08
C PHE A 981 31.84 -17.78 -20.37
N SER A 982 30.97 -18.53 -21.08
CA SER A 982 31.18 -20.00 -21.26
C SER A 982 32.31 -20.36 -22.23
N ASN A 983 32.83 -19.38 -23.00
CA ASN A 983 33.82 -19.64 -24.05
C ASN A 983 34.91 -18.55 -24.12
N GLN A 984 35.47 -18.06 -23.00
CA GLN A 984 36.70 -17.24 -23.07
C GLN A 984 37.33 -17.00 -21.71
N GLU A 985 38.59 -17.42 -21.58
CA GLU A 985 39.49 -17.03 -20.50
C GLU A 985 39.80 -15.51 -20.61
N ASP A 986 40.06 -14.87 -19.45
CA ASP A 986 40.98 -13.73 -19.31
C ASP A 986 40.53 -12.26 -19.20
N SER A 987 39.25 -11.94 -18.91
CA SER A 987 38.88 -10.54 -18.51
C SER A 987 37.95 -10.43 -17.29
N PRO A 988 38.33 -9.69 -16.23
CA PRO A 988 37.48 -9.49 -15.05
C PRO A 988 36.31 -8.52 -15.30
N VAL A 989 36.26 -7.86 -16.47
CA VAL A 989 35.24 -6.85 -16.82
C VAL A 989 34.62 -7.17 -18.18
N VAL A 990 33.29 -7.27 -18.24
CA VAL A 990 32.53 -7.50 -19.47
C VAL A 990 31.49 -6.40 -19.67
N LYS A 991 31.46 -5.80 -20.87
CA LYS A 991 30.38 -4.91 -21.29
C LYS A 991 29.36 -5.72 -22.09
N SER A 992 28.13 -5.75 -21.60
CA SER A 992 27.05 -6.53 -22.20
C SER A 992 25.86 -5.63 -22.56
N THR A 993 25.34 -5.82 -23.77
CA THR A 993 24.00 -5.36 -24.15
C THR A 993 23.04 -6.51 -23.91
N ILE A 994 22.14 -6.37 -22.94
CA ILE A 994 21.09 -7.35 -22.66
C ILE A 994 19.82 -6.85 -23.35
N THR A 995 19.20 -7.67 -24.18
CA THR A 995 17.85 -7.43 -24.68
C THR A 995 16.89 -8.48 -24.12
N CYS A 996 15.71 -8.03 -23.68
CA CYS A 996 14.72 -8.89 -23.08
C CYS A 996 13.32 -8.49 -23.55
N ARG A 997 12.55 -9.47 -23.99
CA ARG A 997 11.14 -9.29 -24.34
C ARG A 997 10.28 -9.76 -23.17
N MET A 998 9.31 -8.95 -22.74
CA MET A 998 8.36 -9.32 -21.68
C MET A 998 6.95 -9.43 -22.26
N ASP A 999 6.55 -10.64 -22.63
CA ASP A 999 5.22 -10.93 -23.14
C ASP A 999 4.22 -11.21 -22.00
N LEU A 1000 2.93 -11.13 -22.34
CA LEU A 1000 1.87 -11.58 -21.43
C LEU A 1000 2.07 -13.05 -21.07
N TYR A 1001 1.94 -13.32 -19.76
CA TYR A 1001 2.12 -14.60 -19.09
C TYR A 1001 3.55 -15.09 -18.89
N ASP A 1002 4.56 -14.27 -19.21
CA ASP A 1002 5.94 -14.62 -18.88
C ASP A 1002 6.12 -14.73 -17.36
N LEU A 1003 6.88 -15.75 -16.95
CA LEU A 1003 7.17 -16.05 -15.55
C LEU A 1003 8.48 -15.35 -15.14
N ILE A 1004 8.43 -14.50 -14.13
CA ILE A 1004 9.53 -13.65 -13.68
C ILE A 1004 9.73 -13.82 -12.18
N LYS A 1005 10.98 -13.90 -11.74
CA LYS A 1005 11.31 -13.85 -10.30
C LYS A 1005 11.33 -12.40 -9.81
N VAL A 1006 10.66 -12.17 -8.69
CA VAL A 1006 10.58 -10.87 -8.04
C VAL A 1006 10.86 -11.00 -6.54
N TRP A 1007 11.37 -9.93 -5.94
CA TRP A 1007 11.56 -9.83 -4.50
C TRP A 1007 10.57 -8.84 -3.92
N MET A 1008 9.91 -9.28 -2.87
CA MET A 1008 8.95 -8.50 -2.10
C MET A 1008 9.62 -8.00 -0.83
N THR A 1009 9.33 -6.74 -0.51
CA THR A 1009 9.74 -6.06 0.71
C THR A 1009 8.56 -5.30 1.30
N TRP A 1010 8.78 -4.51 2.35
CA TRP A 1010 7.78 -3.62 2.92
C TRP A 1010 7.98 -2.17 2.48
N SER A 1011 6.93 -1.37 2.57
CA SER A 1011 7.00 0.08 2.38
C SER A 1011 5.95 0.77 3.24
N THR A 1012 6.26 2.00 3.68
CA THR A 1012 5.28 2.86 4.36
C THR A 1012 4.46 3.62 3.31
N ARG A 1013 3.23 3.18 3.04
CA ARG A 1013 2.29 3.86 2.13
C ARG A 1013 1.07 4.34 2.92
N GLU A 1014 0.70 5.60 2.70
CA GLU A 1014 -0.44 6.22 3.39
C GLU A 1014 -0.31 6.15 4.94
N GLY A 1015 0.92 6.15 5.47
CA GLY A 1015 1.18 6.10 6.92
C GLY A 1015 1.08 4.70 7.55
N THR A 1016 0.91 3.65 6.74
CA THR A 1016 0.82 2.26 7.19
C THR A 1016 1.81 1.35 6.47
N LEU A 1017 2.28 0.31 7.15
CA LEU A 1017 3.16 -0.72 6.62
C LEU A 1017 2.41 -1.58 5.58
N SER A 1018 3.00 -1.78 4.40
CA SER A 1018 2.38 -2.56 3.32
C SER A 1018 3.43 -3.29 2.46
N PRO A 1019 3.11 -4.49 1.93
CA PRO A 1019 4.00 -5.22 1.04
C PRO A 1019 4.18 -4.49 -0.30
N ALA A 1020 5.40 -4.49 -0.85
CA ALA A 1020 5.76 -3.82 -2.09
C ALA A 1020 6.83 -4.59 -2.87
N LEU A 1021 6.83 -4.42 -4.20
CA LEU A 1021 7.88 -4.94 -5.08
C LEU A 1021 9.19 -4.18 -4.86
N GLN A 1022 10.26 -4.91 -4.54
CA GLN A 1022 11.60 -4.37 -4.35
C GLN A 1022 12.48 -4.56 -5.58
N MET A 1023 12.53 -5.79 -6.11
CA MET A 1023 13.43 -6.14 -7.20
C MET A 1023 12.77 -7.08 -8.21
N ILE A 1024 13.32 -7.09 -9.43
CA ILE A 1024 12.94 -7.98 -10.52
C ILE A 1024 14.20 -8.61 -11.15
N GLU A 1025 14.13 -9.90 -11.44
CA GLU A 1025 15.17 -10.62 -12.18
C GLU A 1025 14.91 -10.50 -13.69
N ILE A 1026 15.85 -9.93 -14.44
CA ILE A 1026 15.79 -9.89 -15.91
C ILE A 1026 16.52 -11.11 -16.47
N THR A 1027 17.68 -11.41 -15.91
CA THR A 1027 18.45 -12.63 -16.13
C THR A 1027 19.01 -13.11 -14.79
N PRO A 1028 19.45 -14.37 -14.65
CA PRO A 1028 20.09 -14.85 -13.42
C PRO A 1028 21.30 -14.03 -12.96
N PHE A 1029 21.90 -13.24 -13.86
CA PHE A 1029 23.05 -12.36 -13.64
C PHE A 1029 22.72 -10.87 -13.86
N TYR A 1030 21.44 -10.48 -13.90
CA TYR A 1030 21.06 -9.08 -13.96
C TYR A 1030 19.70 -8.85 -13.28
N ARG A 1031 19.76 -8.20 -12.12
CA ARG A 1031 18.59 -7.82 -11.32
C ARG A 1031 18.47 -6.31 -11.22
N ILE A 1032 17.24 -5.82 -11.18
CA ILE A 1032 16.92 -4.40 -11.09
C ILE A 1032 16.20 -4.13 -9.78
N CYS A 1033 16.69 -3.16 -8.99
CA CYS A 1033 16.00 -2.67 -7.81
C CYS A 1033 14.99 -1.59 -8.20
N LEU A 1034 13.71 -1.94 -8.13
CA LEU A 1034 12.58 -1.07 -8.46
C LEU A 1034 12.40 0.04 -7.43
N GLN A 1035 12.84 -0.16 -6.19
CA GLN A 1035 12.69 0.79 -5.09
C GLN A 1035 13.50 2.06 -5.32
N HIS A 1036 14.82 1.98 -5.47
CA HIS A 1036 15.64 3.17 -5.71
C HIS A 1036 15.37 3.78 -7.10
N ASN A 1037 14.93 2.99 -8.07
CA ASN A 1037 14.53 3.52 -9.38
C ASN A 1037 13.23 4.33 -9.30
N ALA A 1038 12.32 3.97 -8.40
CA ALA A 1038 11.09 4.71 -8.13
C ALA A 1038 11.33 5.94 -7.27
N HIS A 1039 12.14 5.80 -6.22
CA HIS A 1039 12.33 6.77 -5.14
C HIS A 1039 13.82 7.00 -4.80
N PRO A 1040 14.65 7.53 -5.71
CA PRO A 1040 16.10 7.67 -5.50
C PRO A 1040 16.45 8.50 -4.26
N ALA A 1041 15.75 9.61 -4.06
CA ALA A 1041 16.00 10.52 -2.95
C ALA A 1041 15.70 9.88 -1.59
N GLU A 1042 14.69 9.02 -1.49
CA GLU A 1042 14.34 8.32 -0.25
C GLU A 1042 15.36 7.20 0.08
N CYS A 1043 16.01 6.62 -0.93
CA CYS A 1043 16.99 5.54 -0.77
C CYS A 1043 18.43 6.01 -0.55
N PHE A 1044 18.81 7.20 -1.02
CA PHE A 1044 20.19 7.69 -0.99
C PHE A 1044 20.34 9.06 -0.30
N SER A 1045 19.25 9.63 0.20
CA SER A 1045 19.27 10.85 1.02
C SER A 1045 18.30 10.69 2.19
N ASP A 1046 18.54 11.46 3.23
CA ASP A 1046 17.74 11.41 4.45
C ASP A 1046 16.31 11.92 4.17
N SER A 1047 15.31 11.17 4.64
CA SER A 1047 13.90 11.36 4.27
C SER A 1047 13.28 12.64 4.86
N HIS A 1048 13.98 13.26 5.81
CA HIS A 1048 13.54 14.44 6.56
C HIS A 1048 14.03 15.76 5.96
N LEU A 1049 14.03 15.91 4.62
CA LEU A 1049 14.05 17.23 3.97
C LEU A 1049 12.68 17.93 4.11
N THR A 1050 12.10 17.88 5.32
CA THR A 1050 10.77 18.42 5.66
C THR A 1050 10.82 19.87 6.12
N ASN A 1051 12.00 20.32 6.57
CA ASN A 1051 12.21 21.70 6.99
C ASN A 1051 12.68 22.54 5.81
N ALA A 1052 11.92 23.60 5.51
CA ALA A 1052 12.42 24.68 4.65
C ALA A 1052 13.73 25.23 5.25
N SER A 1053 14.59 25.80 4.40
CA SER A 1053 15.81 26.46 4.87
C SER A 1053 15.45 27.47 5.96
N LYS A 1054 16.19 27.45 7.08
CA LYS A 1054 15.96 28.37 8.19
C LYS A 1054 16.21 29.81 7.74
N GLU A 1055 15.53 30.76 8.37
CA GLU A 1055 15.82 32.19 8.17
C GLU A 1055 17.26 32.55 8.60
N SER A 1056 17.81 31.81 9.57
CA SER A 1056 19.19 31.92 10.03
C SER A 1056 19.72 30.55 10.47
N TYR A 1057 21.01 30.32 10.28
CA TYR A 1057 21.74 29.14 10.77
C TYR A 1057 22.72 29.58 11.85
N VAL A 1058 22.91 28.72 12.84
CA VAL A 1058 23.80 29.03 13.97
C VAL A 1058 25.26 29.08 13.51
N ASP A 1059 25.62 28.23 12.55
CA ASP A 1059 26.94 28.20 11.93
C ASP A 1059 26.90 27.70 10.47
N LEU A 1060 28.05 27.82 9.78
CA LEU A 1060 28.23 27.35 8.40
C LEU A 1060 28.04 25.82 8.28
N HIS A 1061 28.38 25.06 9.33
CA HIS A 1061 28.30 23.62 9.33
C HIS A 1061 26.84 23.14 9.26
N GLU A 1062 25.94 23.78 10.01
CA GLU A 1062 24.50 23.53 9.97
C GLU A 1062 23.88 23.83 8.60
N TYR A 1063 24.28 24.96 7.98
CA TYR A 1063 23.85 25.32 6.63
C TYR A 1063 24.31 24.28 5.61
N VAL A 1064 25.61 23.96 5.61
CA VAL A 1064 26.17 23.04 4.63
C VAL A 1064 25.60 21.62 4.80
N SER A 1065 25.43 21.16 6.04
CA SER A 1065 24.84 19.84 6.33
C SER A 1065 23.40 19.71 5.78
N LEU A 1066 22.58 20.76 5.87
CA LEU A 1066 21.23 20.73 5.27
C LEU A 1066 21.28 20.69 3.74
N TRP A 1067 22.10 21.56 3.13
CA TRP A 1067 22.21 21.66 1.67
C TRP A 1067 22.86 20.44 1.03
N GLU A 1068 23.80 19.80 1.72
CA GLU A 1068 24.38 18.52 1.34
C GLU A 1068 23.28 17.46 1.13
N LYS A 1069 22.36 17.32 2.08
CA LYS A 1069 21.22 16.39 1.98
C LYS A 1069 20.33 16.67 0.75
N VAL A 1070 20.03 17.94 0.48
CA VAL A 1070 19.22 18.36 -0.69
C VAL A 1070 19.93 18.01 -1.99
N LEU A 1071 21.23 18.30 -2.06
CA LEU A 1071 22.03 18.06 -3.26
C LEU A 1071 22.26 16.58 -3.51
N LEU A 1072 22.42 15.77 -2.45
CA LEU A 1072 22.45 14.31 -2.56
C LEU A 1072 21.11 13.76 -3.07
N ALA A 1073 19.98 14.28 -2.59
CA ALA A 1073 18.65 13.86 -3.08
C ALA A 1073 18.47 14.15 -4.58
N GLU A 1074 18.85 15.35 -5.03
CA GLU A 1074 18.77 15.72 -6.45
C GLU A 1074 19.81 14.96 -7.30
N ALA A 1075 21.03 14.78 -6.78
CA ALA A 1075 22.05 13.97 -7.43
C ALA A 1075 21.57 12.52 -7.60
N ALA A 1076 20.91 11.94 -6.60
CA ALA A 1076 20.33 10.60 -6.67
C ALA A 1076 19.28 10.50 -7.77
N GLN A 1077 18.37 11.49 -7.82
CA GLN A 1077 17.33 11.55 -8.84
C GLN A 1077 17.92 11.61 -10.26
N ARG A 1078 19.04 12.32 -10.44
CA ARG A 1078 19.70 12.47 -11.74
C ARG A 1078 20.56 11.27 -12.10
N SER A 1079 21.35 10.74 -11.17
CA SER A 1079 22.24 9.60 -11.38
C SER A 1079 21.50 8.32 -11.75
N VAL A 1080 20.38 8.05 -11.08
CA VAL A 1080 19.47 6.95 -11.46
C VAL A 1080 18.93 7.18 -12.89
N ARG A 1081 18.67 8.42 -13.29
CA ARG A 1081 18.15 8.71 -14.65
C ARG A 1081 19.20 8.55 -15.74
N ASP A 1082 20.46 8.87 -15.45
CA ASP A 1082 21.56 8.80 -16.42
C ASP A 1082 21.93 7.34 -16.75
N ASN A 1083 21.50 6.38 -15.92
CA ASN A 1083 21.56 4.93 -16.16
C ASN A 1083 22.96 4.41 -16.52
N GLN A 1084 23.98 4.95 -15.87
CA GLN A 1084 25.34 4.43 -15.92
C GLN A 1084 25.59 3.62 -14.65
N THR A 1085 25.60 2.30 -14.79
CA THR A 1085 25.77 1.39 -13.65
C THR A 1085 26.77 0.28 -13.95
N ALA A 1086 27.51 -0.12 -12.92
CA ALA A 1086 28.34 -1.32 -12.93
C ALA A 1086 27.87 -2.29 -11.85
N ILE A 1087 27.96 -3.59 -12.11
CA ILE A 1087 27.63 -4.64 -11.14
C ILE A 1087 28.88 -5.43 -10.82
N ILE A 1088 29.16 -5.57 -9.53
CA ILE A 1088 30.27 -6.33 -8.99
C ILE A 1088 29.72 -7.58 -8.30
N TYR A 1089 30.25 -8.74 -8.67
CA TYR A 1089 29.95 -10.03 -8.04
C TYR A 1089 31.07 -10.45 -7.10
N GLY A 1090 30.72 -11.14 -6.01
CA GLY A 1090 31.70 -11.66 -5.04
C GLY A 1090 32.31 -10.57 -4.14
N ALA A 1091 31.63 -9.43 -3.98
CA ALA A 1091 32.13 -8.35 -3.15
C ALA A 1091 31.98 -8.69 -1.66
N LYS A 1092 32.93 -8.24 -0.83
CA LYS A 1092 32.88 -8.37 0.64
C LYS A 1092 32.72 -7.00 1.28
N LEU A 1093 31.85 -6.95 2.29
CA LEU A 1093 31.61 -5.78 3.12
C LEU A 1093 32.13 -6.05 4.52
N ASP A 1094 32.94 -5.13 5.03
CA ASP A 1094 33.39 -5.12 6.41
C ASP A 1094 32.44 -4.25 7.24
N TRP A 1095 31.70 -4.90 8.13
CA TRP A 1095 30.79 -4.26 9.08
C TRP A 1095 31.54 -4.08 10.40
N THR A 1096 31.99 -2.86 10.70
CA THR A 1096 32.63 -2.56 12.00
C THR A 1096 31.73 -2.94 13.19
N GLU A 1097 32.32 -3.38 14.31
CA GLU A 1097 31.60 -3.83 15.51
C GLU A 1097 30.46 -2.87 15.94
N GLY A 1098 29.22 -3.34 15.83
CA GLY A 1098 28.01 -2.63 16.24
C GLY A 1098 27.39 -3.21 17.50
N LYS A 1099 26.56 -2.42 18.19
CA LYS A 1099 25.65 -2.93 19.23
C LYS A 1099 24.26 -3.09 18.65
N LEU A 1100 23.52 -4.10 19.12
CA LEU A 1100 22.08 -4.20 18.93
C LEU A 1100 21.43 -2.91 19.46
N THR A 1101 20.73 -2.17 18.60
CA THR A 1101 19.94 -1.00 19.00
C THR A 1101 18.49 -1.30 18.68
N ILE A 1102 17.63 -1.26 19.69
CA ILE A 1102 16.19 -1.31 19.47
C ILE A 1102 15.80 0.12 19.06
N PRO A 1103 15.43 0.40 17.79
CA PRO A 1103 14.95 1.73 17.44
C PRO A 1103 13.68 2.00 18.25
N LYS A 1104 13.61 3.15 18.93
CA LYS A 1104 12.48 3.49 19.81
C LYS A 1104 11.13 3.44 19.08
N GLU A 1105 11.11 3.62 17.76
CA GLU A 1105 9.90 3.66 16.95
C GLU A 1105 9.44 2.31 16.36
N ILE A 1106 10.32 1.30 16.27
CA ILE A 1106 10.06 0.10 15.44
C ILE A 1106 9.69 -1.14 16.27
N GLY A 1107 9.99 -1.16 17.58
CA GLY A 1107 9.57 -2.25 18.48
C GLY A 1107 10.14 -3.64 18.13
N ALA A 1108 11.07 -3.72 17.19
CA ALA A 1108 11.80 -4.92 16.81
C ALA A 1108 13.32 -4.68 16.92
N SER A 1109 14.06 -5.71 17.34
CA SER A 1109 15.52 -5.65 17.47
C SER A 1109 16.16 -5.55 16.09
N HIS A 1110 16.82 -4.44 15.84
CA HIS A 1110 17.60 -4.22 14.63
C HIS A 1110 19.05 -3.97 14.99
N TYR A 1111 19.93 -4.30 14.06
CA TYR A 1111 21.34 -4.01 14.17
C TYR A 1111 21.65 -2.79 13.30
N GLU A 1112 22.14 -1.74 13.96
CA GLU A 1112 22.65 -0.54 13.32
C GLU A 1112 24.18 -0.55 13.46
N PRO A 1113 24.94 -0.45 12.34
CA PRO A 1113 26.39 -0.36 12.43
C PRO A 1113 26.78 0.95 13.15
N LYS A 1114 27.53 0.84 14.25
CA LYS A 1114 28.02 2.01 15.01
C LYS A 1114 29.18 2.74 14.33
N GLY A 1115 29.84 2.09 13.38
CA GLY A 1115 30.94 2.63 12.60
C GLY A 1115 30.69 2.52 11.09
N PRO A 1116 31.61 3.04 10.27
CA PRO A 1116 31.51 2.95 8.82
C PRO A 1116 31.47 1.51 8.32
N VAL A 1117 30.64 1.25 7.30
CA VAL A 1117 30.69 -0.01 6.55
C VAL A 1117 31.70 0.18 5.42
N TYR A 1118 32.59 -0.78 5.20
CA TYR A 1118 33.60 -0.68 4.14
C TYR A 1118 33.35 -1.70 3.03
N LEU A 1119 33.31 -1.23 1.79
CA LEU A 1119 33.41 -2.10 0.62
C LEU A 1119 34.88 -2.37 0.35
N ILE A 1120 35.29 -3.63 0.48
CA ILE A 1120 36.67 -4.06 0.23
C ILE A 1120 36.86 -4.23 -1.28
N LEU A 1121 37.84 -3.54 -1.86
CA LEU A 1121 38.18 -3.62 -3.28
C LEU A 1121 39.57 -4.28 -3.45
N PRO A 1122 39.65 -5.50 -4.00
CA PRO A 1122 40.93 -6.19 -4.18
C PRO A 1122 41.86 -5.46 -5.17
N SER A 1123 43.11 -5.22 -4.76
CA SER A 1123 44.15 -4.48 -5.50
C SER A 1123 44.34 -4.98 -6.94
N ALA A 1124 44.41 -6.31 -7.10
CA ALA A 1124 44.69 -6.98 -8.37
C ALA A 1124 43.58 -6.78 -9.43
N ILE A 1125 42.35 -6.46 -9.00
CA ILE A 1125 41.21 -6.25 -9.89
C ILE A 1125 41.00 -4.77 -10.16
N ILE A 1126 41.26 -3.90 -9.17
CA ILE A 1126 41.27 -2.44 -9.38
C ILE A 1126 42.27 -2.06 -10.47
N ASP A 1127 43.48 -2.62 -10.43
CA ASP A 1127 44.52 -2.27 -11.40
C ASP A 1127 44.17 -2.70 -12.83
N ARG A 1128 43.53 -3.87 -12.99
CA ARG A 1128 43.04 -4.38 -14.29
C ARG A 1128 41.74 -3.70 -14.76
N ALA A 1129 40.84 -3.33 -13.85
CA ALA A 1129 39.54 -2.72 -14.17
C ALA A 1129 39.56 -1.17 -14.26
N LYS A 1130 40.63 -0.51 -13.79
CA LYS A 1130 40.82 0.95 -13.74
C LYS A 1130 40.42 1.74 -15.00
N PRO A 1131 40.62 1.25 -16.25
CA PRO A 1131 40.22 1.99 -17.44
C PRO A 1131 38.70 1.94 -17.72
N PHE A 1132 37.98 0.99 -17.12
CA PHE A 1132 36.57 0.71 -17.41
C PHE A 1132 35.64 1.01 -16.24
N PHE A 1133 36.22 1.10 -15.05
CA PHE A 1133 35.51 1.22 -13.80
C PHE A 1133 36.24 2.20 -12.87
N LYS A 1134 35.52 3.22 -12.39
CA LYS A 1134 36.07 4.19 -11.44
C LYS A 1134 35.05 4.54 -10.37
N ILE A 1135 35.34 4.15 -9.14
CA ILE A 1135 34.58 4.58 -7.96
C ILE A 1135 35.06 5.97 -7.55
N GLY A 1136 34.14 6.81 -7.10
CA GLY A 1136 34.47 8.08 -6.45
C GLY A 1136 33.52 8.40 -5.32
N VAL A 1137 33.98 9.30 -4.45
CA VAL A 1137 33.16 9.91 -3.40
C VAL A 1137 31.89 10.52 -4.01
N GLY A 1138 30.76 10.23 -3.38
CA GLY A 1138 29.40 10.58 -3.81
C GLY A 1138 28.70 9.53 -4.67
N ASP A 1139 29.40 8.49 -5.15
CA ASP A 1139 28.73 7.40 -5.87
C ASP A 1139 27.77 6.64 -4.96
N MET A 1140 26.67 6.17 -5.55
CA MET A 1140 25.61 5.46 -4.84
C MET A 1140 25.78 3.96 -5.04
N VAL A 1141 25.52 3.20 -3.98
CA VAL A 1141 25.80 1.77 -3.93
C VAL A 1141 24.54 1.05 -3.49
N CYS A 1142 24.06 0.12 -4.32
CA CYS A 1142 22.99 -0.81 -3.98
C CYS A 1142 23.62 -2.18 -3.74
N VAL A 1143 23.63 -2.63 -2.50
CA VAL A 1143 24.18 -3.92 -2.06
C VAL A 1143 23.05 -4.94 -1.96
N ARG A 1144 23.27 -6.15 -2.44
CA ARG A 1144 22.29 -7.23 -2.45
C ARG A 1144 22.92 -8.50 -1.85
N TYR A 1145 22.29 -9.02 -0.82
CA TYR A 1145 22.60 -10.31 -0.20
C TYR A 1145 21.62 -11.37 -0.67
N GLY A 1146 22.10 -12.59 -0.93
CA GLY A 1146 21.35 -13.70 -1.53
C GLY A 1146 22.12 -14.37 -2.67
N THR A 1147 23.34 -14.80 -2.37
CA THR A 1147 24.30 -15.38 -3.33
C THR A 1147 24.28 -16.92 -3.31
N ARG A 1148 25.07 -17.54 -4.20
CA ARG A 1148 25.07 -18.95 -4.68
C ARG A 1148 24.98 -20.05 -3.61
N ARG A 1149 25.25 -19.77 -2.33
CA ARG A 1149 25.36 -20.76 -1.24
C ARG A 1149 24.20 -20.76 -0.25
N ASN A 1150 23.36 -19.72 -0.22
CA ASN A 1150 22.26 -19.64 0.75
C ASN A 1150 21.08 -18.83 0.21
N SER A 1151 20.05 -19.53 -0.28
CA SER A 1151 18.80 -18.97 -0.81
C SER A 1151 17.84 -18.47 0.26
N ASN A 1152 18.16 -18.65 1.55
CA ASN A 1152 17.26 -18.31 2.65
C ASN A 1152 17.31 -16.82 3.03
N ILE A 1153 18.18 -16.03 2.40
CA ILE A 1153 18.46 -14.65 2.79
C ILE A 1153 18.45 -13.74 1.58
N HIS A 1154 17.48 -12.84 1.55
CA HIS A 1154 17.45 -11.76 0.59
C HIS A 1154 17.35 -10.43 1.33
N ALA A 1155 18.39 -9.61 1.17
CA ALA A 1155 18.43 -8.26 1.74
C ALA A 1155 19.02 -7.29 0.73
N VAL A 1156 18.50 -6.06 0.70
CA VAL A 1156 18.96 -5.01 -0.20
C VAL A 1156 19.22 -3.76 0.63
N PHE A 1157 20.43 -3.25 0.53
CA PHE A 1157 20.87 -2.06 1.24
C PHE A 1157 21.30 -0.98 0.25
N HIS A 1158 21.06 0.27 0.62
CA HIS A 1158 21.41 1.44 -0.19
C HIS A 1158 22.38 2.31 0.62
N PHE A 1159 23.52 2.64 0.01
CA PHE A 1159 24.58 3.41 0.62
C PHE A 1159 25.08 4.51 -0.32
N VAL A 1160 25.80 5.47 0.24
CA VAL A 1160 26.59 6.48 -0.48
C VAL A 1160 28.05 6.34 -0.08
N ILE A 1161 28.97 6.47 -1.04
CA ILE A 1161 30.40 6.43 -0.79
C ILE A 1161 30.86 7.79 -0.28
N THR A 1162 31.35 7.82 0.95
CA THR A 1162 31.80 9.07 1.60
C THR A 1162 33.29 9.29 1.49
N ASP A 1163 34.07 8.21 1.45
CA ASP A 1163 35.52 8.28 1.39
C ASP A 1163 36.11 7.05 0.68
N ILE A 1164 37.33 7.16 0.17
CA ILE A 1164 38.09 6.07 -0.43
C ILE A 1164 39.48 6.07 0.20
N GLU A 1165 39.75 5.07 1.03
CA GLU A 1165 40.99 4.92 1.78
C GLU A 1165 41.91 3.92 1.06
N LYS A 1166 43.22 4.19 1.10
CA LYS A 1166 44.25 3.26 0.60
C LYS A 1166 44.91 2.57 1.80
N GLU A 1167 44.95 1.24 1.80
CA GLU A 1167 45.66 0.45 2.81
C GLU A 1167 47.10 0.16 2.37
N ASP A 1168 47.96 -0.13 3.36
CA ASP A 1168 49.42 -0.33 3.19
C ASP A 1168 49.79 -1.53 2.28
N GLU A 1169 48.86 -2.47 2.05
CA GLU A 1169 49.02 -3.63 1.14
C GLU A 1169 48.49 -3.40 -0.29
N GLY A 1170 48.22 -2.16 -0.69
CA GLY A 1170 47.71 -1.82 -2.02
C GLY A 1170 46.23 -2.10 -2.24
N ARG A 1171 45.49 -2.52 -1.20
CA ARG A 1171 44.02 -2.65 -1.23
C ARG A 1171 43.37 -1.27 -1.08
N GLU A 1172 42.31 -0.99 -1.83
CA GLU A 1172 41.49 0.20 -1.60
C GLU A 1172 40.21 -0.22 -0.87
N ARG A 1173 39.74 0.59 0.08
CA ARG A 1173 38.43 0.38 0.71
C ARG A 1173 37.58 1.62 0.56
N ALA A 1174 36.35 1.44 0.11
CA ALA A 1174 35.39 2.52 -0.01
C ALA A 1174 34.52 2.57 1.25
N ARG A 1175 34.56 3.71 1.94
CA ARG A 1175 33.74 3.97 3.12
C ARG A 1175 32.30 4.24 2.68
N LEU A 1176 31.38 3.42 3.16
CA LEU A 1176 29.95 3.50 2.88
C LEU A 1176 29.22 4.11 4.07
N GLN A 1177 28.32 5.05 3.77
CA GLN A 1177 27.37 5.60 4.73
C GLN A 1177 25.95 5.28 4.28
N SER A 1178 25.11 4.84 5.23
CA SER A 1178 23.68 4.71 4.99
C SER A 1178 23.04 6.10 4.92
N CYS A 1179 22.24 6.35 3.89
CA CYS A 1179 21.53 7.61 3.71
C CYS A 1179 20.08 7.31 3.35
N GLY A 1180 19.16 7.50 4.30
CA GLY A 1180 17.73 7.20 4.13
C GLY A 1180 17.15 6.46 5.35
N SER A 1181 15.89 6.73 5.69
CA SER A 1181 15.40 6.52 7.07
C SER A 1181 14.95 5.10 7.44
N GLU A 1182 14.92 4.11 6.54
CA GLU A 1182 14.17 2.86 6.83
C GLU A 1182 14.79 1.55 6.29
N ASN A 1183 15.80 1.57 5.40
CA ASN A 1183 16.22 0.37 4.64
C ASN A 1183 17.58 -0.25 5.04
N VAL A 1184 18.25 0.21 6.10
CA VAL A 1184 19.56 -0.35 6.56
C VAL A 1184 19.46 -1.10 7.89
N LEU A 1185 18.24 -1.38 8.33
CA LEU A 1185 18.01 -2.15 9.53
C LEU A 1185 18.26 -3.63 9.23
N VAL A 1186 19.40 -4.15 9.70
CA VAL A 1186 19.71 -5.58 9.62
C VAL A 1186 18.98 -6.26 10.77
N SER A 1187 18.01 -7.12 10.48
CA SER A 1187 17.34 -7.88 11.54
C SER A 1187 18.34 -8.77 12.27
N GLU A 1188 18.11 -9.00 13.57
CA GLU A 1188 18.97 -9.89 14.39
C GLU A 1188 19.11 -11.29 13.78
N LYS A 1189 18.10 -11.74 13.03
CA LYS A 1189 18.10 -13.02 12.30
C LYS A 1189 19.05 -13.04 11.10
N ILE A 1190 19.20 -11.94 10.36
CA ILE A 1190 20.04 -11.88 9.15
C ILE A 1190 21.50 -11.56 9.50
N LYS A 1191 21.76 -10.88 10.62
CA LYS A 1191 23.10 -10.43 11.04
C LYS A 1191 24.21 -11.50 10.90
N PRO A 1192 24.05 -12.75 11.40
CA PRO A 1192 25.12 -13.76 11.35
C PRO A 1192 25.58 -14.13 9.94
N TYR A 1193 24.72 -13.88 8.95
CA TYR A 1193 24.95 -14.22 7.56
C TYR A 1193 25.54 -13.04 6.77
N VAL A 1194 25.10 -11.80 7.05
CA VAL A 1194 25.61 -10.58 6.41
C VAL A 1194 27.10 -10.36 6.65
N GLU A 1195 27.60 -10.77 7.83
CA GLU A 1195 29.02 -10.66 8.20
C GLU A 1195 29.93 -11.71 7.51
N LYS A 1196 29.36 -12.80 6.99
CA LYS A 1196 30.13 -13.96 6.48
C LYS A 1196 29.97 -14.22 4.98
N GLU A 1197 28.91 -13.70 4.37
CA GLU A 1197 28.55 -13.99 2.98
C GLU A 1197 29.04 -12.92 2.00
N GLU A 1198 29.35 -13.35 0.78
CA GLU A 1198 29.64 -12.45 -0.34
C GLU A 1198 28.34 -11.84 -0.88
N CYS A 1199 28.45 -10.62 -1.42
CA CYS A 1199 27.32 -9.84 -1.91
C CYS A 1199 27.48 -9.41 -3.38
N GLU A 1200 26.35 -9.08 -3.99
CA GLU A 1200 26.28 -8.43 -5.31
C GLU A 1200 26.15 -6.91 -5.08
N VAL A 1201 27.02 -6.12 -5.72
CA VAL A 1201 27.08 -4.67 -5.52
C VAL A 1201 26.84 -3.97 -6.84
N GLN A 1202 25.75 -3.21 -6.92
CA GLN A 1202 25.46 -2.31 -8.03
C GLN A 1202 25.94 -0.89 -7.68
N ILE A 1203 26.82 -0.33 -8.50
CA ILE A 1203 27.30 1.05 -8.38
C ILE A 1203 26.54 1.92 -9.39
N ILE A 1204 26.04 3.05 -8.89
CA ILE A 1204 25.33 4.08 -9.63
C ILE A 1204 26.16 5.36 -9.56
N TYR A 1205 26.71 5.78 -10.70
CA TYR A 1205 27.68 6.87 -10.71
C TYR A 1205 27.05 8.24 -10.48
N MET A 1206 27.66 9.03 -9.60
CA MET A 1206 27.34 10.44 -9.45
C MET A 1206 27.69 11.20 -10.73
N SER A 1207 26.74 11.96 -11.29
CA SER A 1207 27.00 12.72 -12.51
C SER A 1207 28.17 13.72 -12.31
N LYS A 1208 28.93 13.97 -13.37
CA LYS A 1208 30.12 14.85 -13.33
C LYS A 1208 29.80 16.26 -12.82
N SER A 1209 28.62 16.79 -13.14
CA SER A 1209 28.19 18.13 -12.71
C SER A 1209 27.98 18.19 -11.19
N TYR A 1210 27.29 17.21 -10.62
CA TYR A 1210 27.05 17.13 -9.17
C TYR A 1210 28.32 16.79 -8.40
N ARG A 1211 29.19 15.93 -8.93
CA ARG A 1211 30.49 15.63 -8.32
C ARG A 1211 31.37 16.88 -8.17
N ARG A 1212 31.27 17.86 -9.07
CA ARG A 1212 31.98 19.16 -8.92
C ARG A 1212 31.39 19.99 -7.77
N VAL A 1213 30.06 20.12 -7.71
CA VAL A 1213 29.37 20.88 -6.66
C VAL A 1213 29.61 20.25 -5.29
N TYR A 1214 29.49 18.93 -5.18
CA TYR A 1214 29.73 18.18 -3.95
C TYR A 1214 31.17 18.33 -3.45
N LYS A 1215 32.16 18.27 -4.35
CA LYS A 1215 33.57 18.54 -3.99
C LYS A 1215 33.79 19.97 -3.48
N VAL A 1216 33.15 20.97 -4.10
CA VAL A 1216 33.25 22.36 -3.65
C VAL A 1216 32.62 22.51 -2.26
N LEU A 1217 31.47 21.89 -2.00
CA LEU A 1217 30.84 21.92 -0.68
C LEU A 1217 31.68 21.26 0.40
N LEU A 1218 32.23 20.07 0.14
CA LEU A 1218 33.15 19.42 1.07
C LEU A 1218 34.41 20.27 1.33
N SER A 1219 34.90 20.99 0.32
CA SER A 1219 36.04 21.90 0.49
C SER A 1219 35.74 23.12 1.38
N LEU A 1220 34.47 23.53 1.47
CA LEU A 1220 34.01 24.61 2.36
C LEU A 1220 33.88 24.15 3.83
N ILE A 1221 33.76 22.83 4.08
CA ILE A 1221 33.60 22.24 5.41
C ILE A 1221 34.96 21.94 6.08
N ASN A 1222 36.06 21.86 5.31
CA ASN A 1222 37.35 21.42 5.82
C ASN A 1222 38.33 22.59 6.07
N PRO A 1223 38.34 23.21 7.27
CA PRO A 1223 39.17 24.40 7.56
C PRO A 1223 40.68 24.13 7.45
N LYS A 1224 41.13 22.89 7.61
CA LYS A 1224 42.57 22.52 7.52
C LYS A 1224 43.12 22.64 6.10
N ALA A 1225 42.28 22.46 5.06
CA ALA A 1225 42.71 22.57 3.67
C ALA A 1225 43.00 24.04 3.28
N GLN A 1226 42.18 24.98 3.76
CA GLN A 1226 42.34 26.40 3.48
C GLN A 1226 43.62 26.97 4.12
N VAL A 1227 43.97 26.55 5.33
CA VAL A 1227 45.18 27.03 6.03
C VAL A 1227 46.47 26.55 5.34
N SER A 1228 46.51 25.31 4.83
CA SER A 1228 47.67 24.78 4.09
C SER A 1228 47.91 25.50 2.76
N GLU A 1229 46.82 25.84 2.06
CA GLU A 1229 46.88 26.51 0.77
C GLU A 1229 47.24 28.00 0.93
N LEU A 1230 46.72 28.67 1.96
CA LEU A 1230 47.13 30.01 2.40
C LEU A 1230 48.61 30.06 2.82
N LEU A 1231 49.11 29.07 3.55
CA LEU A 1231 50.52 29.00 3.96
C LEU A 1231 51.47 28.82 2.75
N LYS A 1232 51.04 28.13 1.69
CA LYS A 1232 51.82 28.01 0.44
C LYS A 1232 51.86 29.31 -0.36
N VAL A 1233 50.78 30.09 -0.32
CA VAL A 1233 50.71 31.42 -0.95
C VAL A 1233 51.57 32.42 -0.17
N VAL A 1234 51.54 32.37 1.16
CA VAL A 1234 52.38 33.21 2.04
C VAL A 1234 53.87 32.84 1.94
N ALA A 1235 54.21 31.56 1.71
CA ALA A 1235 55.59 31.13 1.50
C ALA A 1235 56.16 31.63 0.15
N LYS A 1236 55.34 31.73 -0.90
CA LYS A 1236 55.76 32.28 -2.21
C LYS A 1236 55.90 33.80 -2.22
N GLY A 1237 55.18 34.52 -1.35
CA GLY A 1237 55.27 35.98 -1.25
C GLY A 1237 56.52 36.52 -0.56
N LYS A 1238 57.39 35.65 0.00
CA LYS A 1238 58.60 36.08 0.73
C LYS A 1238 59.85 36.28 -0.14
N GLU A 1239 59.81 35.96 -1.43
CA GLU A 1239 60.99 36.11 -2.33
C GLU A 1239 61.04 37.42 -3.12
N ASP A 1240 59.98 38.25 -3.10
CA ASP A 1240 59.94 39.49 -3.90
C ASP A 1240 60.36 40.73 -3.09
N SER A 1241 61.57 41.22 -3.36
CA SER A 1241 62.36 42.12 -2.51
C SER A 1241 62.14 43.64 -2.74
N ARG A 1242 60.94 44.08 -3.17
CA ARG A 1242 60.72 45.48 -3.60
C ARG A 1242 59.83 46.38 -2.73
N LEU A 1243 59.37 45.94 -1.56
CA LEU A 1243 58.57 46.78 -0.66
C LEU A 1243 59.21 46.91 0.74
N LYS A 1244 60.33 47.64 0.81
CA LYS A 1244 60.85 48.21 2.07
C LYS A 1244 60.77 49.73 1.99
N LYS A 1245 59.66 50.32 2.45
CA LYS A 1245 59.57 51.68 3.03
C LYS A 1245 58.11 52.03 3.36
N SER A 1246 57.66 51.57 4.53
CA SER A 1246 56.85 52.33 5.50
C SER A 1246 56.22 51.36 6.50
N THR A 1247 57.03 50.83 7.40
CA THR A 1247 56.57 50.08 8.57
C THR A 1247 56.88 50.89 9.81
N LYS A 1248 55.91 51.69 10.25
CA LYS A 1248 55.74 52.04 11.65
C LYS A 1248 54.24 52.12 11.91
N ASP A 1249 53.87 51.40 12.94
CA ASP A 1249 52.57 51.26 13.58
C ASP A 1249 51.59 50.23 13.03
N THR A 1250 51.07 49.48 14.01
CA THR A 1250 50.05 48.42 14.01
C THR A 1250 50.53 47.00 13.71
N SER A 1251 50.83 46.32 14.82
CA SER A 1251 50.67 44.89 15.04
C SER A 1251 49.32 44.40 14.53
N CYS A 1252 49.31 43.74 13.38
CA CYS A 1252 48.29 42.75 13.03
C CYS A 1252 48.57 41.47 13.83
N GLU A 1253 47.85 41.28 14.92
CA GLU A 1253 47.52 39.93 15.40
C GLU A 1253 46.08 39.63 14.97
N LEU A 1254 45.95 38.43 14.39
CA LEU A 1254 44.75 37.82 13.78
C LEU A 1254 43.66 37.50 14.80
#